data_AF-A0A0Q8RLB1-F1
#
_entry.id   AF-A0A0Q8RLB1-F1
#
_cell.length_a   1.000
_cell.length_b   1.000
_cell.length_c   1.000
_cell.angle_alpha   90.00
_cell.angle_beta   90.00
_cell.angle_gamma   90.00
#
_symmetry.space_group_name_H-M   'P 1'
#
loop_
_entity.id
_entity.type
_entity.pdbx_description
1 polymer ?
#
loop_
_entity_poly.entity_id
_entity_poly.type
_entity_poly.pdbx_seq_one_letter_code
_entity_poly.pdbx_strand_id
1 'polypeptide(L)'
;MKIPPLKYLVPGTLAGLLLAYTGIGFLAVPAIVKSQAASQASEKLHRQLSIEEVSFNPFTLAASVRGLKMMEPDGSTVFASFDRLGADLSWQSVSKMAPVVQEVRLSKPYVHLARNADNRYNIDDILKLIASQPPSPEPARFSVNNIQLEEGSLSFEDKPAGVTHKVQDLKLGLPFVSSLPADVTIFVEPLFSANINGAPLLLKGKARPFAEPKDYALELKLDKVDLTNYLGYLPFKPGFKLPSAHLEAQLNLTVVQPKEKPASLVLGGAAMLSGAQLQQLDGTQVAKLAALKVKLGKLDLLAQRFEVARVDIDGLELDVKRSKEGVLNLAQLVPAAAPDAAPAAAPAAKPAGAGPVVLLKELAVNGAALRYADETPQGNLRADLAKFGLVVQDIAFDGGKHTLDIASVTSGSAEIDVHQGKLAEKAGGDKTAAKAAGEEPMQVKVGKLEISEWNAKLREDLRAEPTVFKLSPLALTVEGYSNVPGASAEVALKTAVNKGELELKGQLAPSPLNAELALELKNFDLLPLQPYVTDYVNLRLLQAAVSSKARLRLETGKDGAVAGGFKGDVSVNRLSTVDKSSSNDFLSWKSLAFGGMDVNFKPFTLNIERVALDDFFARVIIDPNGRLNVQDVTRKEGEEGKSLTEAGARAQAVKDAKAKANDVAQAAAPPAAATPAPAPKAAPAKPAESLPPIRIGKVQLSGGRVRFTDNFIKPNYTANLKELGGTVSGLSSDPAHSANVDLRGNVSGAPLLIAGRVHPLKHELSLDLRAEVRGMELSQLSAYADKYVGYGIEKGKMTFEVSYALENRQLKAENRLVLDQLTFGKESTNPDATKLPVNLAVALLSDRNGVIDINVPIGGSLDDPQFSLGGIILKVIGNAIMKTVTSPFALIGSLFGGGEELSMLEFDQGRAALLPASEGKLKSLAKALTERPALKLDITGRFDDAAELEALKHVALERKLRQLKTRELQARGGALPEGGVVVTGEERAALLERAYKEEKFIKPRNALGFAKSLPAEEMEKLMLANINPDQDDFITLGNRRAQAAKDWLVGQGKVAPERIFLVAPKAGAAARVEFALH
;
A
#
# COMPACT_ATOMS: atom_id res chain seq x y z
N MET A 1 87.52 94.13 34.73
CA MET A 1 86.20 93.75 35.28
C MET A 1 85.86 92.34 34.82
N LYS A 2 85.63 91.41 35.75
CA LYS A 2 84.30 90.83 36.04
C LYS A 2 83.65 90.11 34.84
N ILE A 3 83.93 88.82 34.71
CA ILE A 3 83.09 87.85 34.01
C ILE A 3 81.70 87.87 34.70
N PRO A 4 80.57 87.94 33.96
CA PRO A 4 79.24 87.96 34.57
C PRO A 4 78.92 86.59 35.22
N PRO A 5 78.18 86.56 36.35
CA PRO A 5 77.95 85.33 37.08
C PRO A 5 77.01 84.37 36.32
N LEU A 6 77.44 83.11 36.22
CA LEU A 6 76.71 82.01 35.55
C LEU A 6 75.27 81.81 36.07
N LYS A 7 74.97 82.33 37.27
CA LYS A 7 73.65 82.32 37.94
C LYS A 7 72.49 82.91 37.12
N TYR A 8 72.72 83.79 36.15
CA TYR A 8 71.65 84.40 35.34
C TYR A 8 71.57 83.87 33.90
N LEU A 9 72.68 83.37 33.35
CA LEU A 9 72.71 82.93 31.95
C LEU A 9 71.94 81.62 31.77
N VAL A 10 72.14 80.65 32.68
CA VAL A 10 71.41 79.37 32.69
C VAL A 10 69.89 79.53 32.76
N PRO A 11 69.29 80.24 33.76
CA PRO A 11 67.84 80.42 33.80
C PRO A 11 67.31 81.27 32.64
N GLY A 12 68.08 82.23 32.11
CA GLY A 12 67.72 82.97 30.90
C GLY A 12 67.60 82.05 29.68
N THR A 13 68.58 81.17 29.46
CA THR A 13 68.51 80.18 28.37
C THR A 13 67.41 79.14 28.57
N LEU A 14 67.16 78.70 29.81
CA LEU A 14 66.05 77.78 30.12
C LEU A 14 64.69 78.42 29.89
N ALA A 15 64.49 79.67 30.29
CA ALA A 15 63.26 80.42 30.00
C ALA A 15 63.08 80.64 28.49
N GLY A 16 64.14 80.98 27.76
CA GLY A 16 64.11 81.12 26.30
C GLY A 16 63.77 79.81 25.58
N LEU A 17 64.38 78.69 25.99
CA LEU A 17 64.08 77.36 25.46
C LEU A 17 62.66 76.89 25.83
N LEU A 18 62.19 77.20 27.04
CA LEU A 18 60.82 76.89 27.48
C LEU A 18 59.78 77.68 26.68
N LEU A 19 60.01 78.97 26.45
CA LEU A 19 59.16 79.81 25.60
C LEU A 19 59.17 79.35 24.14
N ALA A 20 60.34 78.99 23.60
CA ALA A 20 60.45 78.41 22.25
C ALA A 20 59.70 77.08 22.15
N TYR A 21 59.88 76.17 23.11
CA TYR A 21 59.16 74.89 23.19
C TYR A 21 57.64 75.09 23.30
N THR A 22 57.21 76.06 24.09
CA THR A 22 55.79 76.44 24.25
C THR A 22 55.21 76.97 22.93
N GLY A 23 55.89 77.91 22.26
CA GLY A 23 55.45 78.49 20.99
C GLY A 23 55.45 77.48 19.85
N ILE A 24 56.48 76.63 19.77
CA ILE A 24 56.54 75.53 18.79
C ILE A 24 55.39 74.55 19.03
N GLY A 25 55.16 74.14 20.28
CA GLY A 25 54.10 73.19 20.62
C GLY A 25 52.68 73.73 20.40
N PHE A 26 52.35 74.90 20.92
CA PHE A 26 50.98 75.43 20.85
C PHE A 26 50.62 76.10 19.51
N LEU A 27 51.61 76.61 18.75
CA LEU A 27 51.34 77.36 17.51
C LEU A 27 51.90 76.65 16.27
N ALA A 28 53.17 76.28 16.28
CA ALA A 28 53.81 75.70 15.09
C ALA A 28 53.31 74.28 14.79
N VAL A 29 53.23 73.39 15.78
CA VAL A 29 52.78 72.00 15.58
C VAL A 29 51.34 71.94 15.02
N PRO A 30 50.32 72.64 15.58
CA PRO A 30 49.00 72.70 14.97
C PRO A 30 48.97 73.23 13.54
N ALA A 31 49.71 74.31 13.24
CA ALA A 31 49.77 74.90 11.90
C ALA A 31 50.46 73.97 10.88
N ILE A 32 51.54 73.31 11.29
CA ILE A 32 52.27 72.31 10.49
C ILE A 32 51.38 71.10 10.26
N VAL A 33 50.75 70.52 11.28
CA VAL A 33 49.86 69.36 11.11
C VAL A 33 48.69 69.69 10.20
N LYS A 34 48.04 70.85 10.37
CA LYS A 34 46.89 71.26 9.53
C LYS A 34 47.26 71.49 8.07
N SER A 35 48.39 72.14 7.79
CA SER A 35 48.83 72.39 6.40
C SER A 35 49.46 71.15 5.76
N GLN A 36 50.31 70.43 6.49
CA GLN A 36 51.01 69.25 5.98
C GLN A 36 50.09 68.06 5.78
N ALA A 37 49.08 67.83 6.63
CA ALA A 37 48.09 66.77 6.42
C ALA A 37 47.28 67.00 5.13
N ALA A 38 46.80 68.23 4.90
CA ALA A 38 46.10 68.58 3.66
C ALA A 38 46.99 68.44 2.42
N SER A 39 48.25 68.91 2.51
CA SER A 39 49.26 68.76 1.46
C SER A 39 49.56 67.29 1.15
N GLN A 40 49.82 66.45 2.16
CA GLN A 40 50.15 65.03 1.97
C GLN A 40 48.96 64.20 1.49
N ALA A 41 47.74 64.52 1.93
CA ALA A 41 46.52 63.89 1.42
C ALA A 41 46.29 64.20 -0.07
N SER A 42 46.54 65.45 -0.50
CA SER A 42 46.48 65.83 -1.91
C SER A 42 47.61 65.18 -2.73
N GLU A 43 48.86 65.23 -2.25
CA GLU A 43 50.05 64.74 -2.96
C GLU A 43 50.12 63.21 -3.08
N LYS A 44 49.79 62.47 -2.01
CA LYS A 44 50.00 61.01 -1.94
C LYS A 44 48.71 60.20 -1.99
N LEU A 45 47.61 60.75 -1.46
CA LEU A 45 46.31 60.08 -1.45
C LEU A 45 45.35 60.65 -2.51
N HIS A 46 45.77 61.65 -3.31
CA HIS A 46 44.95 62.25 -4.37
C HIS A 46 43.55 62.71 -3.90
N ARG A 47 43.39 63.04 -2.61
CA ARG A 47 42.11 63.37 -1.96
C ARG A 47 42.17 64.72 -1.27
N GLN A 48 41.09 65.48 -1.38
CA GLN A 48 40.95 66.76 -0.69
C GLN A 48 40.63 66.51 0.80
N LEU A 49 41.46 67.04 1.69
CA LEU A 49 41.33 66.87 3.14
C LEU A 49 41.26 68.24 3.83
N SER A 50 40.19 68.46 4.60
CA SER A 50 40.01 69.61 5.48
C SER A 50 40.02 69.19 6.95
N ILE A 51 40.45 70.10 7.80
CA ILE A 51 40.45 69.97 9.25
C ILE A 51 39.97 71.29 9.84
N GLU A 52 38.97 71.26 10.72
CA GLU A 52 38.50 72.44 11.44
C GLU A 52 39.56 72.94 12.43
N GLU A 53 39.92 72.11 13.40
CA GLU A 53 40.83 72.46 14.50
C GLU A 53 41.92 71.40 14.70
N VAL A 54 43.14 71.86 14.97
CA VAL A 54 44.22 71.03 15.54
C VAL A 54 44.69 71.73 16.80
N SER A 55 44.96 70.96 17.85
CA SER A 55 45.49 71.42 19.12
C SER A 55 46.59 70.45 19.60
N PHE A 56 47.64 70.99 20.19
CA PHE A 56 48.69 70.21 20.85
C PHE A 56 49.16 70.93 22.11
N ASN A 57 49.20 70.22 23.23
CA ASN A 57 49.75 70.71 24.49
C ASN A 57 51.13 70.05 24.70
N PRO A 58 52.24 70.77 24.54
CA PRO A 58 53.58 70.20 24.66
C PRO A 58 53.96 69.78 26.09
N PHE A 59 53.23 70.21 27.12
CA PHE A 59 53.52 69.82 28.51
C PHE A 59 52.89 68.47 28.89
N THR A 60 51.62 68.26 28.49
CA THR A 60 50.92 66.98 28.68
C THR A 60 51.14 66.00 27.53
N LEU A 61 51.75 66.45 26.43
CA LEU A 61 51.87 65.75 25.15
C LEU A 61 50.52 65.25 24.59
N ALA A 62 49.44 65.98 24.90
CA ALA A 62 48.09 65.71 24.40
C ALA A 62 47.88 66.37 23.04
N ALA A 63 47.49 65.58 22.03
CA ALA A 63 47.14 66.05 20.70
C ALA A 63 45.65 65.82 20.42
N SER A 64 44.98 66.78 19.79
CA SER A 64 43.61 66.56 19.32
C SER A 64 43.31 67.29 18.01
N VAL A 65 42.68 66.54 17.09
CA VAL A 65 42.17 67.00 15.79
C VAL A 65 40.64 66.96 15.86
N ARG A 66 39.96 68.00 15.38
CA ARG A 66 38.49 68.04 15.28
C ARG A 66 38.03 68.38 13.86
N GLY A 67 36.85 67.89 13.50
CA GLY A 67 36.20 68.18 12.23
C GLY A 67 37.10 67.84 11.04
N LEU A 68 37.67 66.62 11.03
CA LEU A 68 38.41 66.14 9.87
C LEU A 68 37.42 65.61 8.84
N LYS A 69 37.59 66.04 7.59
CA LYS A 69 36.78 65.57 6.46
C LYS A 69 37.68 65.37 5.23
N MET A 70 37.61 64.19 4.64
CA MET A 70 38.33 63.81 3.43
C MET A 70 37.32 63.38 2.37
N MET A 71 37.39 64.02 1.21
CA MET A 71 36.58 63.69 0.03
C MET A 71 37.20 62.52 -0.74
N GLU A 72 36.42 61.85 -1.57
CA GLU A 72 36.94 60.95 -2.61
C GLU A 72 37.75 61.72 -3.68
N PRO A 73 38.58 61.05 -4.50
CA PRO A 73 39.42 61.72 -5.51
C PRO A 73 38.66 62.51 -6.58
N ASP A 74 37.36 62.22 -6.77
CA ASP A 74 36.47 62.95 -7.68
C ASP A 74 35.82 64.18 -7.04
N GLY A 75 35.99 64.38 -5.72
CA GLY A 75 35.36 65.44 -4.94
C GLY A 75 33.85 65.30 -4.72
N SER A 76 33.20 64.21 -5.18
CA SER A 76 31.73 64.09 -5.17
C SER A 76 31.16 63.71 -3.80
N THR A 77 31.89 62.88 -3.05
CA THR A 77 31.42 62.20 -1.85
C THR A 77 32.46 62.22 -0.75
N VAL A 78 32.02 62.04 0.50
CA VAL A 78 32.91 61.98 1.66
C VAL A 78 33.49 60.58 1.76
N PHE A 79 34.81 60.45 1.58
CA PHE A 79 35.52 59.20 1.77
C PHE A 79 35.63 58.84 3.27
N ALA A 80 36.07 59.79 4.09
CA ALA A 80 36.20 59.60 5.53
C ALA A 80 36.05 60.92 6.30
N SER A 81 35.51 60.86 7.52
CA SER A 81 35.45 62.02 8.42
C SER A 81 35.39 61.59 9.89
N PHE A 82 35.67 62.51 10.82
CA PHE A 82 35.41 62.31 12.25
C PHE A 82 35.16 63.63 12.99
N ASP A 83 34.33 63.58 14.03
CA ASP A 83 34.10 64.72 14.95
C ASP A 83 35.40 65.05 15.70
N ARG A 84 36.05 64.03 16.28
CA ARG A 84 37.28 64.21 17.07
C ARG A 84 38.19 62.98 17.06
N LEU A 85 39.49 63.23 16.90
CA LEU A 85 40.57 62.32 17.27
C LEU A 85 41.38 62.95 18.42
N GLY A 86 41.64 62.19 19.46
CA GLY A 86 42.54 62.54 20.57
C GLY A 86 43.62 61.46 20.73
N ALA A 87 44.85 61.88 21.00
CA ALA A 87 45.98 60.99 21.26
C ALA A 87 46.93 61.62 22.27
N ASP A 88 47.08 60.98 23.43
CA ASP A 88 47.85 61.52 24.56
C ASP A 88 49.12 60.68 24.77
N LEU A 89 50.29 61.28 24.56
CA LEU A 89 51.58 60.58 24.64
C LEU A 89 52.13 60.58 26.07
N SER A 90 52.74 59.48 26.49
CA SER A 90 53.37 59.39 27.81
C SER A 90 54.84 59.81 27.77
N TRP A 91 55.26 60.65 28.72
CA TRP A 91 56.69 60.91 28.99
C TRP A 91 57.48 59.63 29.36
N GLN A 92 56.79 58.56 29.77
CA GLN A 92 57.38 57.22 29.92
C GLN A 92 58.00 56.68 28.63
N SER A 93 57.63 57.20 27.45
CA SER A 93 58.22 56.80 26.17
C SER A 93 59.75 56.97 26.16
N VAL A 94 60.24 58.03 26.83
CA VAL A 94 61.67 58.33 26.95
C VAL A 94 62.36 57.32 27.87
N SER A 95 61.75 56.99 29.03
CA SER A 95 62.34 56.05 29.99
C SER A 95 62.22 54.58 29.60
N LYS A 96 61.25 54.23 28.74
CA LYS A 96 61.08 52.89 28.15
C LYS A 96 61.86 52.71 26.83
N MET A 97 62.38 53.79 26.24
CA MET A 97 62.95 53.84 24.88
C MET A 97 62.05 53.18 23.81
N ALA A 98 60.75 53.42 23.94
CA ALA A 98 59.70 52.85 23.09
C ALA A 98 58.47 53.78 23.13
N PRO A 99 57.69 53.97 22.05
CA PRO A 99 56.49 54.78 22.10
C PRO A 99 55.47 54.23 23.11
N VAL A 100 55.06 55.08 24.06
CA VAL A 100 54.02 54.79 25.06
C VAL A 100 52.91 55.85 24.93
N VAL A 101 51.71 55.41 24.57
CA VAL A 101 50.50 56.26 24.45
C VAL A 101 49.55 55.94 25.60
N GLN A 102 48.95 56.96 26.21
CA GLN A 102 48.05 56.83 27.38
C GLN A 102 46.58 56.64 26.99
N GLU A 103 46.13 57.35 25.96
CA GLU A 103 44.78 57.22 25.38
C GLU A 103 44.83 57.49 23.87
N VAL A 104 44.00 56.77 23.11
CA VAL A 104 43.67 57.09 21.71
C VAL A 104 42.16 57.01 21.55
N ARG A 105 41.49 58.16 21.37
CA ARG A 105 40.02 58.26 21.25
C ARG A 105 39.61 58.80 19.89
N LEU A 106 38.74 58.07 19.19
CA LEU A 106 38.17 58.46 17.90
C LEU A 106 36.64 58.48 17.99
N SER A 107 36.05 59.67 18.00
CA SER A 107 34.60 59.89 18.18
C SER A 107 33.93 60.23 16.85
N LYS A 108 32.80 59.57 16.57
CA LYS A 108 32.01 59.62 15.33
C LYS A 108 32.81 59.49 14.01
N PRO A 109 33.72 58.50 13.86
CA PRO A 109 34.31 58.26 12.55
C PRO A 109 33.26 57.74 11.57
N TYR A 110 33.19 58.36 10.39
CA TYR A 110 32.47 57.86 9.23
C TYR A 110 33.48 57.44 8.16
N VAL A 111 33.23 56.31 7.51
CA VAL A 111 33.97 55.85 6.33
C VAL A 111 33.01 55.42 5.23
N HIS A 112 33.33 55.79 3.99
CA HIS A 112 32.74 55.24 2.77
C HIS A 112 33.71 54.25 2.14
N LEU A 113 33.27 53.02 1.94
CA LEU A 113 33.98 52.02 1.13
C LEU A 113 33.11 51.68 -0.08
N ALA A 114 33.73 51.54 -1.25
CA ALA A 114 33.04 51.12 -2.45
C ALA A 114 33.91 50.13 -3.23
N ARG A 115 33.32 49.00 -3.62
CA ARG A 115 33.90 48.06 -4.58
C ARG A 115 33.25 48.32 -5.93
N ASN A 116 34.06 48.68 -6.92
CA ASN A 116 33.61 49.03 -8.25
C ASN A 116 33.48 47.80 -9.15
N ALA A 117 32.87 47.98 -10.33
CA ALA A 117 32.59 46.89 -11.28
C ALA A 117 33.85 46.21 -11.84
N ASP A 118 35.02 46.86 -11.75
CA ASP A 118 36.34 46.29 -12.05
C ASP A 118 36.93 45.46 -10.90
N ASN A 119 36.12 45.13 -9.88
CA ASN A 119 36.50 44.50 -8.61
C ASN A 119 37.49 45.29 -7.74
N ARG A 120 37.84 46.52 -8.11
CA ARG A 120 38.75 47.35 -7.33
C ARG A 120 38.02 48.15 -6.26
N TYR A 121 38.72 48.46 -5.17
CA TYR A 121 38.17 49.27 -4.09
C TYR A 121 38.50 50.75 -4.30
N ASN A 122 37.66 51.64 -3.76
CA ASN A 122 37.94 53.07 -3.64
C ASN A 122 39.19 53.39 -2.79
N ILE A 123 39.78 52.40 -2.10
CA ILE A 123 41.01 52.51 -1.29
C ILE A 123 42.23 51.79 -1.90
N ASP A 124 42.12 51.28 -3.13
CA ASP A 124 43.18 50.55 -3.85
C ASP A 124 44.55 51.25 -3.84
N ASP A 125 44.53 52.58 -3.95
CA ASP A 125 45.71 53.46 -3.96
C ASP A 125 46.37 53.53 -2.58
N ILE A 126 45.56 53.64 -1.52
CA ILE A 126 46.01 53.61 -0.13
C ILE A 126 46.64 52.25 0.19
N LEU A 127 46.01 51.15 -0.25
CA LEU A 127 46.53 49.79 -0.06
C LEU A 127 47.87 49.59 -0.79
N LYS A 128 48.02 50.10 -2.01
CA LYS A 128 49.29 50.07 -2.77
C LYS A 128 50.39 50.89 -2.09
N LEU A 129 50.05 52.08 -1.57
CA LEU A 129 50.99 52.95 -0.84
C LEU A 129 51.50 52.30 0.46
N ILE A 130 50.64 51.57 1.18
CA ILE A 130 51.03 50.80 2.36
C ILE A 130 51.91 49.61 1.96
N ALA A 131 51.49 48.84 0.94
CA ALA A 131 52.20 47.64 0.49
C ALA A 131 53.59 47.89 -0.12
N SER A 132 53.91 49.13 -0.53
CA SER A 132 55.24 49.50 -1.03
C SER A 132 56.32 49.69 0.04
N GLN A 133 55.97 49.58 1.34
CA GLN A 133 56.93 49.76 2.43
C GLN A 133 57.59 48.43 2.85
N PRO A 134 58.93 48.34 2.95
CA PRO A 134 59.61 47.12 3.34
C PRO A 134 59.38 46.78 4.83
N PRO A 135 59.28 45.50 5.21
CA PRO A 135 59.08 45.10 6.60
C PRO A 135 60.33 45.38 7.46
N SER A 136 60.10 45.82 8.71
CA SER A 136 61.16 46.00 9.72
C SER A 136 61.84 44.66 10.06
N PRO A 137 63.17 44.60 10.17
CA PRO A 137 63.89 43.39 10.59
C PRO A 137 63.73 43.08 12.08
N GLU A 138 63.39 44.07 12.93
CA GLU A 138 63.13 43.88 14.36
C GLU A 138 61.66 44.11 14.73
N PRO A 139 61.09 43.37 15.72
CA PRO A 139 59.75 43.62 16.23
C PRO A 139 59.63 44.99 16.92
N ALA A 140 58.68 45.81 16.45
CA ALA A 140 58.44 47.13 17.01
C ALA A 140 58.01 47.05 18.49
N ARG A 141 58.78 47.70 19.38
CA ARG A 141 58.46 47.86 20.80
C ARG A 141 57.56 49.08 21.00
N PHE A 142 56.36 48.89 21.53
CA PHE A 142 55.41 49.96 21.82
C PHE A 142 54.44 49.57 22.93
N SER A 143 53.73 50.55 23.49
CA SER A 143 52.53 50.35 24.31
C SER A 143 51.51 51.44 23.98
N VAL A 144 50.27 51.05 23.67
CA VAL A 144 49.15 51.97 23.44
C VAL A 144 48.03 51.59 24.40
N ASN A 145 47.73 52.47 25.34
CA ASN A 145 46.69 52.27 26.34
C ASN A 145 45.39 52.98 25.92
N ASN A 146 44.28 52.55 26.51
CA ASN A 146 42.94 53.12 26.36
C ASN A 146 42.56 53.50 24.92
N ILE A 147 42.49 52.51 24.03
CA ILE A 147 42.06 52.71 22.64
C ILE A 147 40.53 52.65 22.60
N GLN A 148 39.90 53.76 22.24
CA GLN A 148 38.44 53.91 22.17
C GLN A 148 38.00 54.43 20.81
N LEU A 149 37.04 53.76 20.18
CA LEU A 149 36.28 54.24 19.04
C LEU A 149 34.81 54.31 19.46
N GLU A 150 34.18 55.47 19.31
CA GLU A 150 32.84 55.76 19.80
C GLU A 150 31.94 56.25 18.66
N GLU A 151 30.70 55.73 18.58
CA GLU A 151 29.67 56.17 17.63
C GLU A 151 30.09 56.15 16.15
N GLY A 152 30.93 55.19 15.77
CA GLY A 152 31.40 55.04 14.39
C GLY A 152 30.32 54.55 13.42
N SER A 153 30.53 54.84 12.14
CA SER A 153 29.68 54.37 11.06
C SER A 153 30.48 54.07 9.78
N LEU A 154 30.00 53.10 9.00
CA LEU A 154 30.61 52.68 7.74
C LEU A 154 29.50 52.38 6.74
N SER A 155 29.58 52.98 5.55
CA SER A 155 28.79 52.59 4.39
C SER A 155 29.69 51.84 3.42
N PHE A 156 29.37 50.58 3.12
CA PHE A 156 30.07 49.77 2.13
C PHE A 156 29.16 49.46 0.93
N GLU A 157 29.51 49.97 -0.25
CA GLU A 157 28.80 49.73 -1.51
C GLU A 157 29.53 48.66 -2.34
N ASP A 158 29.00 47.43 -2.42
CA ASP A 158 29.52 46.38 -3.30
C ASP A 158 28.72 46.37 -4.61
N LYS A 159 29.21 47.10 -5.62
CA LYS A 159 28.54 47.21 -6.94
C LYS A 159 28.51 45.87 -7.69
N PRO A 160 29.57 45.03 -7.68
CA PRO A 160 29.50 43.66 -8.19
C PRO A 160 28.40 42.78 -7.56
N ALA A 161 28.21 42.85 -6.23
CA ALA A 161 27.18 42.09 -5.53
C ALA A 161 25.79 42.76 -5.54
N GLY A 162 25.71 44.04 -5.93
CA GLY A 162 24.46 44.82 -6.01
C GLY A 162 23.88 45.24 -4.67
N VAL A 163 24.70 45.32 -3.61
CA VAL A 163 24.25 45.56 -2.23
C VAL A 163 25.01 46.71 -1.55
N THR A 164 24.34 47.41 -0.64
CA THR A 164 24.96 48.40 0.24
C THR A 164 24.79 47.96 1.69
N HIS A 165 25.90 47.79 2.41
CA HIS A 165 25.88 47.52 3.84
C HIS A 165 26.08 48.80 4.65
N LYS A 166 25.31 48.94 5.71
CA LYS A 166 25.40 50.07 6.65
C LYS A 166 25.72 49.54 8.03
N VAL A 167 26.89 49.92 8.54
CA VAL A 167 27.33 49.68 9.91
C VAL A 167 27.13 50.98 10.70
N GLN A 168 26.43 50.88 11.83
CA GLN A 168 26.08 52.01 12.71
C GLN A 168 26.45 51.66 14.17
N ASP A 169 26.52 52.66 15.04
CA ASP A 169 26.86 52.51 16.46
C ASP A 169 28.18 51.76 16.72
N LEU A 170 29.11 51.81 15.77
CA LEU A 170 30.37 51.07 15.82
C LEU A 170 31.19 51.55 17.01
N LYS A 171 31.45 50.63 17.93
CA LYS A 171 32.27 50.86 19.13
C LYS A 171 33.39 49.82 19.16
N LEU A 172 34.61 50.29 19.42
CA LEU A 172 35.79 49.45 19.64
C LEU A 172 36.45 49.91 20.94
N GLY A 173 36.60 49.00 21.90
CA GLY A 173 37.32 49.22 23.15
C GLY A 173 38.47 48.23 23.29
N LEU A 174 39.69 48.74 23.36
CA LEU A 174 40.91 47.97 23.63
C LEU A 174 41.60 48.59 24.86
N PRO A 175 41.67 47.91 26.01
CA PRO A 175 42.18 48.50 27.25
C PRO A 175 43.66 48.88 27.15
N PHE A 176 44.46 48.05 26.48
CA PHE A 176 45.83 48.34 26.06
C PHE A 176 46.28 47.37 24.97
N VAL A 177 47.35 47.70 24.25
CA VAL A 177 48.15 46.78 23.42
C VAL A 177 49.62 47.12 23.63
N SER A 178 50.39 46.17 24.16
CA SER A 178 51.83 46.36 24.44
C SER A 178 52.66 45.17 23.96
N SER A 179 53.77 45.47 23.28
CA SER A 179 54.81 44.51 22.91
C SER A 179 56.03 44.57 23.86
N LEU A 180 55.92 45.31 24.97
CA LEU A 180 56.98 45.39 25.98
C LEU A 180 57.06 44.08 26.79
N PRO A 181 58.26 43.49 27.04
CA PRO A 181 58.39 42.16 27.64
C PRO A 181 57.76 41.93 29.02
N ALA A 182 57.44 43.00 29.78
CA ALA A 182 56.74 42.90 31.06
C ALA A 182 55.21 42.75 30.91
N ASP A 183 54.66 43.18 29.77
CA ASP A 183 53.22 43.36 29.57
C ASP A 183 52.61 42.24 28.70
N VAL A 184 53.43 41.54 27.90
CA VAL A 184 52.97 40.51 26.93
C VAL A 184 52.26 39.31 27.56
N THR A 185 52.41 39.10 28.87
CA THR A 185 51.75 38.02 29.63
C THR A 185 50.34 38.38 30.07
N ILE A 186 49.97 39.66 30.05
CA ILE A 186 48.67 40.18 30.48
C ILE A 186 47.63 39.95 29.37
N PHE A 187 46.42 39.51 29.72
CA PHE A 187 45.32 39.40 28.77
C PHE A 187 44.79 40.79 28.40
N VAL A 188 44.73 41.07 27.09
CA VAL A 188 43.94 42.18 26.54
C VAL A 188 42.51 41.69 26.34
N GLU A 189 41.52 42.46 26.79
CA GLU A 189 40.09 42.12 26.61
C GLU A 189 39.45 43.03 25.55
N PRO A 190 39.51 42.68 24.26
CA PRO A 190 38.88 43.47 23.20
C PRO A 190 37.35 43.40 23.26
N LEU A 191 36.72 44.54 23.04
CA LEU A 191 35.28 44.70 22.84
C LEU A 191 35.02 45.37 21.48
N PHE A 192 34.19 44.77 20.64
CA PHE A 192 33.64 45.37 19.43
C PHE A 192 32.12 45.19 19.39
N SER A 193 31.38 46.22 19.05
CA SER A 193 29.93 46.13 18.84
C SER A 193 29.47 47.09 17.75
N ALA A 194 28.54 46.67 16.91
CA ALA A 194 27.94 47.51 15.89
C ALA A 194 26.56 46.98 15.45
N ASN A 195 25.73 47.85 14.90
CA ASN A 195 24.49 47.49 14.23
C ASN A 195 24.76 47.38 12.72
N ILE A 196 24.73 46.16 12.16
CA ILE A 196 25.03 45.89 10.74
C ILE A 196 23.71 45.63 10.02
N ASN A 197 23.32 46.51 9.11
CA ASN A 197 22.04 46.46 8.38
C ASN A 197 20.81 46.38 9.31
N GLY A 198 20.93 46.93 10.53
CA GLY A 198 19.91 46.86 11.59
C GLY A 198 20.02 45.65 12.52
N ALA A 199 20.86 44.66 12.22
CA ALA A 199 21.12 43.50 13.08
C ALA A 199 22.27 43.78 14.06
N PRO A 200 22.07 43.63 15.39
CA PRO A 200 23.13 43.79 16.38
C PRO A 200 24.21 42.70 16.28
N LEU A 201 25.47 43.13 16.24
CA LEU A 201 26.66 42.30 16.40
C LEU A 201 27.43 42.73 17.66
N LEU A 202 27.81 41.75 18.47
CA LEU A 202 28.71 41.91 19.61
C LEU A 202 29.84 40.88 19.52
N LEU A 203 31.08 41.35 19.52
CA LEU A 203 32.28 40.51 19.57
C LEU A 203 33.10 40.91 20.79
N LYS A 204 33.29 39.97 21.71
CA LYS A 204 34.15 40.10 22.90
C LYS A 204 35.29 39.11 22.81
N GLY A 205 36.37 39.35 23.55
CA GLY A 205 37.42 38.36 23.65
C GLY A 205 38.41 38.57 24.79
N LYS A 206 39.36 37.66 24.88
CA LYS A 206 40.58 37.76 25.69
C LYS A 206 41.74 37.26 24.85
N ALA A 207 42.82 38.02 24.76
CA ALA A 207 43.94 37.73 23.86
C ALA A 207 45.31 38.01 24.50
N ARG A 208 46.30 37.18 24.18
CA ARG A 208 47.73 37.40 24.46
C ARG A 208 48.53 37.33 23.16
N PRO A 209 48.45 38.36 22.29
CA PRO A 209 48.94 38.28 20.90
C PRO A 209 50.48 38.19 20.78
N PHE A 210 51.21 38.59 21.82
CA PHE A 210 52.68 38.62 21.86
C PHE A 210 53.29 37.60 22.83
N ALA A 211 52.47 36.71 23.43
CA ALA A 211 52.95 35.67 24.33
C ALA A 211 53.39 34.40 23.57
N GLU A 212 54.15 33.54 24.26
CA GLU A 212 54.34 32.14 23.89
C GLU A 212 53.78 31.25 25.02
N PRO A 213 52.73 30.43 24.81
CA PRO A 213 51.91 30.31 23.60
C PRO A 213 51.12 31.60 23.30
N LYS A 214 50.77 31.80 22.03
CA LYS A 214 49.72 32.76 21.66
C LYS A 214 48.36 32.15 21.98
N ASP A 215 47.48 32.97 22.54
CA ASP A 215 46.23 32.52 23.14
C ASP A 215 45.13 33.54 22.86
N TYR A 216 44.01 33.07 22.32
CA TYR A 216 42.87 33.89 21.90
C TYR A 216 41.56 33.17 22.20
N ALA A 217 40.69 33.80 22.99
CA ALA A 217 39.30 33.42 23.16
C ALA A 217 38.41 34.53 22.61
N LEU A 218 37.42 34.20 21.79
CA LEU A 218 36.48 35.13 21.17
C LEU A 218 35.04 34.63 21.37
N GLU A 219 34.16 35.49 21.89
CA GLU A 219 32.71 35.30 21.93
C GLU A 219 32.07 36.21 20.87
N LEU A 220 31.47 35.61 19.85
CA LEU A 220 30.67 36.31 18.83
C LEU A 220 29.18 36.08 19.11
N LYS A 221 28.42 37.16 19.33
CA LYS A 221 26.95 37.15 19.32
C LYS A 221 26.41 37.92 18.10
N LEU A 222 25.50 37.28 17.39
CA LEU A 222 24.70 37.82 16.28
C LEU A 222 23.21 37.72 16.65
N ASP A 223 22.46 38.81 16.48
CA ASP A 223 21.02 38.89 16.76
C ASP A 223 20.26 39.24 15.46
N LYS A 224 19.42 38.32 14.98
CA LYS A 224 18.52 38.47 13.82
C LYS A 224 19.16 39.02 12.55
N VAL A 225 20.32 38.49 12.17
CA VAL A 225 20.96 38.80 10.90
C VAL A 225 20.10 38.29 9.75
N ASP A 226 19.49 39.21 9.00
CA ASP A 226 18.70 38.91 7.81
C ASP A 226 19.61 38.48 6.65
N LEU A 227 19.55 37.18 6.32
CA LEU A 227 20.39 36.54 5.31
C LEU A 227 20.05 36.95 3.88
N THR A 228 18.87 37.54 3.63
CA THR A 228 18.45 37.95 2.28
C THR A 228 19.41 39.01 1.69
N ASN A 229 19.95 39.88 2.56
CA ASN A 229 20.94 40.92 2.22
C ASN A 229 22.31 40.39 1.79
N TYR A 230 22.59 39.08 1.97
CA TYR A 230 23.89 38.48 1.72
C TYR A 230 23.91 37.47 0.55
N LEU A 231 22.78 37.27 -0.13
CA LEU A 231 22.67 36.40 -1.31
C LEU A 231 23.63 36.78 -2.45
N GLY A 232 23.97 38.06 -2.58
CA GLY A 232 24.92 38.57 -3.59
C GLY A 232 26.37 38.09 -3.41
N TYR A 233 26.71 37.48 -2.28
CA TYR A 233 28.05 36.91 -2.00
C TYR A 233 28.13 35.40 -2.22
N LEU A 234 27.07 34.75 -2.71
CA LEU A 234 27.16 33.35 -3.14
C LEU A 234 28.14 33.23 -4.32
N PRO A 235 29.02 32.21 -4.35
CA PRO A 235 30.01 32.03 -5.42
C PRO A 235 29.39 31.55 -6.76
N PHE A 236 28.06 31.46 -6.82
CA PHE A 236 27.25 31.15 -8.00
C PHE A 236 25.98 32.01 -7.96
N LYS A 237 25.40 32.30 -9.13
CA LYS A 237 24.09 32.95 -9.21
C LYS A 237 23.00 31.93 -8.82
N PRO A 238 22.23 32.14 -7.75
CA PRO A 238 21.24 31.15 -7.29
C PRO A 238 20.06 31.02 -8.26
N GLY A 239 19.58 29.80 -8.43
CA GLY A 239 18.33 29.47 -9.14
C GLY A 239 17.09 29.58 -8.27
N PHE A 240 17.15 30.37 -7.19
CA PHE A 240 16.12 30.49 -6.17
C PHE A 240 15.98 31.93 -5.65
N LYS A 241 14.83 32.19 -5.01
CA LYS A 241 14.57 33.36 -4.17
C LYS A 241 14.50 32.87 -2.71
N LEU A 242 14.99 33.70 -1.79
CA LEU A 242 14.90 33.49 -0.35
C LEU A 242 14.14 34.69 0.25
N PRO A 243 12.79 34.68 0.36
CA PRO A 243 12.03 35.85 0.77
C PRO A 243 12.19 36.24 2.25
N SER A 244 12.60 35.29 3.10
CA SER A 244 12.91 35.51 4.51
C SER A 244 13.88 34.44 5.01
N ALA A 245 14.81 34.83 5.89
CA ALA A 245 15.67 33.94 6.67
C ALA A 245 16.48 34.77 7.70
N HIS A 246 16.31 34.51 8.99
CA HIS A 246 17.03 35.24 10.05
C HIS A 246 17.95 34.31 10.83
N LEU A 247 19.22 34.70 10.96
CA LEU A 247 20.26 34.00 11.71
C LEU A 247 20.53 34.69 13.06
N GLU A 248 20.37 33.93 14.13
CA GLU A 248 20.86 34.22 15.48
C GLU A 248 22.03 33.27 15.79
N ALA A 249 23.08 33.76 16.45
CA ALA A 249 24.21 32.92 16.84
C ALA A 249 24.91 33.43 18.10
N GLN A 250 25.39 32.51 18.94
CA GLN A 250 26.33 32.80 20.03
C GLN A 250 27.44 31.75 19.97
N LEU A 251 28.60 32.14 19.45
CA LEU A 251 29.71 31.26 19.10
C LEU A 251 30.95 31.61 19.93
N ASN A 252 31.58 30.60 20.50
CA ASN A 252 32.81 30.71 21.27
C ASN A 252 33.95 30.03 20.50
N LEU A 253 34.96 30.80 20.11
CA LEU A 253 36.14 30.34 19.40
C LEU A 253 37.38 30.47 20.29
N THR A 254 38.09 29.35 20.50
CA THR A 254 39.36 29.31 21.24
C THR A 254 40.49 28.87 20.32
N VAL A 255 41.55 29.67 20.26
CA VAL A 255 42.75 29.44 19.47
C VAL A 255 43.97 29.45 20.38
N VAL A 256 44.71 28.34 20.42
CA VAL A 256 45.98 28.25 21.15
C VAL A 256 47.07 27.82 20.18
N GLN A 257 48.15 28.60 20.09
CA GLN A 257 49.32 28.31 19.26
C GLN A 257 50.57 28.23 20.13
N PRO A 258 51.01 27.01 20.52
CA PRO A 258 52.26 26.82 21.22
C PRO A 258 53.47 26.96 20.29
N LYS A 259 54.62 27.32 20.86
CA LYS A 259 55.90 27.35 20.15
C LYS A 259 56.18 25.97 19.52
N GLU A 260 56.54 25.96 18.24
CA GLU A 260 56.92 24.77 17.47
C GLU A 260 55.89 23.62 17.45
N LYS A 261 54.61 23.90 17.71
CA LYS A 261 53.50 22.93 17.64
C LYS A 261 52.36 23.44 16.75
N PRO A 262 51.56 22.53 16.15
CA PRO A 262 50.33 22.94 15.49
C PRO A 262 49.40 23.67 16.46
N ALA A 263 48.66 24.65 15.96
CA ALA A 263 47.63 25.32 16.73
C ALA A 263 46.43 24.37 16.96
N SER A 264 45.71 24.56 18.07
CA SER A 264 44.38 24.00 18.27
C SER A 264 43.32 25.08 18.00
N LEU A 265 42.30 24.74 17.21
CA LEU A 265 41.23 25.66 16.81
C LEU A 265 39.88 25.03 17.18
N VAL A 266 39.30 25.48 18.29
CA VAL A 266 38.10 24.89 18.88
C VAL A 266 36.95 25.88 18.81
N LEU A 267 35.84 25.46 18.17
CA LEU A 267 34.59 26.21 18.07
C LEU A 267 33.48 25.49 18.85
N GLY A 268 32.68 26.26 19.59
CA GLY A 268 31.47 25.79 20.28
C GLY A 268 30.42 26.90 20.39
N GLY A 269 29.31 26.62 21.09
CA GLY A 269 28.19 27.56 21.23
C GLY A 269 26.91 27.07 20.56
N ALA A 270 26.09 27.98 20.02
CA ALA A 270 24.85 27.65 19.33
C ALA A 270 24.52 28.62 18.18
N ALA A 271 23.74 28.15 17.22
CA ALA A 271 23.17 28.94 16.15
C ALA A 271 21.69 28.56 15.93
N MET A 272 20.87 29.52 15.50
CA MET A 272 19.48 29.32 15.13
C MET A 272 19.17 30.07 13.84
N LEU A 273 18.71 29.33 12.84
CA LEU A 273 18.09 29.87 11.63
C LEU A 273 16.57 29.85 11.83
N SER A 274 15.87 30.93 11.52
CA SER A 274 14.42 31.04 11.73
C SER A 274 13.69 31.66 10.53
N GLY A 275 12.44 31.25 10.33
CA GLY A 275 11.55 31.79 9.30
C GLY A 275 12.09 31.64 7.88
N ALA A 276 12.89 30.60 7.60
CA ALA A 276 13.52 30.45 6.30
C ALA A 276 12.52 29.96 5.25
N GLN A 277 12.40 30.69 4.14
CA GLN A 277 11.51 30.36 3.02
C GLN A 277 12.30 30.33 1.72
N LEU A 278 12.14 29.27 0.93
CA LEU A 278 12.84 29.03 -0.33
C LEU A 278 11.83 28.87 -1.48
N GLN A 279 11.99 29.65 -2.53
CA GLN A 279 11.14 29.64 -3.74
C GLN A 279 12.02 29.49 -4.99
N GLN A 280 11.50 28.88 -6.06
CA GLN A 280 12.13 28.98 -7.38
C GLN A 280 12.00 30.41 -7.95
N LEU A 281 12.71 30.72 -9.04
CA LEU A 281 12.70 32.06 -9.65
C LEU A 281 11.32 32.51 -10.16
N ASP A 282 10.42 31.59 -10.47
CA ASP A 282 9.01 31.85 -10.84
C ASP A 282 8.14 32.27 -9.63
N GLY A 283 8.57 31.97 -8.40
CA GLY A 283 7.82 32.17 -7.15
C GLY A 283 7.22 30.90 -6.56
N THR A 284 7.36 29.74 -7.21
CA THR A 284 6.90 28.45 -6.69
C THR A 284 7.66 28.10 -5.41
N GLN A 285 6.95 27.83 -4.32
CA GLN A 285 7.55 27.44 -3.04
C GLN A 285 8.19 26.05 -3.14
N VAL A 286 9.38 25.89 -2.54
CA VAL A 286 10.17 24.64 -2.55
C VAL A 286 10.42 24.15 -1.13
N ALA A 287 10.80 25.05 -0.22
CA ALA A 287 11.01 24.70 1.17
C ALA A 287 10.57 25.84 2.10
N LYS A 288 10.15 25.47 3.31
CA LYS A 288 9.88 26.38 4.42
C LYS A 288 10.32 25.72 5.71
N LEU A 289 10.87 26.50 6.63
CA LEU A 289 11.48 26.02 7.86
C LEU A 289 11.18 27.04 8.97
N ALA A 290 10.41 26.64 9.98
CA ALA A 290 10.08 27.53 11.09
C ALA A 290 11.32 27.84 11.93
N ALA A 291 12.08 26.80 12.31
CA ALA A 291 13.40 26.96 12.91
C ALA A 291 14.32 25.75 12.64
N LEU A 292 15.62 26.02 12.47
CA LEU A 292 16.70 25.05 12.64
C LEU A 292 17.58 25.56 13.77
N LYS A 293 17.70 24.78 14.85
CA LYS A 293 18.57 25.09 15.99
C LYS A 293 19.72 24.10 16.03
N VAL A 294 20.94 24.60 16.19
CA VAL A 294 22.16 23.77 16.27
C VAL A 294 22.92 24.15 17.53
N LYS A 295 23.06 23.22 18.46
CA LYS A 295 23.88 23.36 19.67
C LYS A 295 25.17 22.57 19.47
N LEU A 296 26.29 23.27 19.42
CA LEU A 296 27.61 22.67 19.27
C LEU A 296 28.10 22.11 20.62
N GLY A 297 28.81 20.99 20.56
CA GLY A 297 29.65 20.52 21.65
C GLY A 297 31.04 21.14 21.50
N LYS A 298 31.99 20.33 21.04
CA LYS A 298 33.35 20.73 20.68
C LYS A 298 33.61 20.42 19.20
N LEU A 299 33.74 21.46 18.36
CA LEU A 299 34.28 21.33 17.01
C LEU A 299 35.77 21.63 17.01
N ASP A 300 36.61 20.61 16.91
CA ASP A 300 38.06 20.75 16.72
C ASP A 300 38.35 20.78 15.22
N LEU A 301 38.39 22.00 14.66
CA LEU A 301 38.40 22.25 13.23
C LEU A 301 39.70 21.81 12.54
N LEU A 302 40.79 21.67 13.31
CA LEU A 302 42.09 21.22 12.82
C LEU A 302 42.32 19.72 13.05
N ALA A 303 41.73 19.12 14.09
CA ALA A 303 41.75 17.67 14.30
C ALA A 303 40.64 16.91 13.52
N GLN A 304 39.78 17.62 12.77
CA GLN A 304 38.62 17.07 12.05
C GLN A 304 37.65 16.26 12.94
N ARG A 305 37.42 16.74 14.16
CA ARG A 305 36.49 16.12 15.13
C ARG A 305 35.35 17.07 15.44
N PHE A 306 34.13 16.64 15.15
CA PHE A 306 32.95 17.49 15.15
C PHE A 306 31.89 16.94 16.11
N GLU A 307 31.94 17.36 17.38
CA GLU A 307 30.88 17.05 18.36
C GLU A 307 29.75 18.08 18.27
N VAL A 308 28.55 17.64 17.91
CA VAL A 308 27.31 18.42 17.91
C VAL A 308 26.41 17.88 19.02
N ALA A 309 26.00 18.75 19.94
CA ALA A 309 25.26 18.36 21.13
C ALA A 309 23.76 18.18 20.89
N ARG A 310 23.18 18.95 19.95
CA ARG A 310 21.77 18.84 19.54
C ARG A 310 21.55 19.52 18.18
N VAL A 311 20.68 18.94 17.35
CA VAL A 311 20.07 19.61 16.17
C VAL A 311 18.56 19.47 16.28
N ASP A 312 17.83 20.59 16.26
CA ASP A 312 16.37 20.63 16.20
C ASP A 312 15.92 21.20 14.84
N ILE A 313 15.00 20.52 14.17
CA ILE A 313 14.40 20.93 12.90
C ILE A 313 12.89 21.06 13.10
N ASP A 314 12.39 22.29 13.27
CA ASP A 314 10.99 22.58 13.54
C ASP A 314 10.26 23.05 12.27
N GLY A 315 9.15 22.39 11.94
CA GLY A 315 8.25 22.83 10.87
C GLY A 315 8.92 22.93 9.51
N LEU A 316 9.70 21.91 9.13
CA LEU A 316 10.25 21.76 7.79
C LEU A 316 9.16 21.26 6.83
N GLU A 317 8.74 22.09 5.89
CA GLU A 317 7.91 21.74 4.73
C GLU A 317 8.82 21.69 3.49
N LEU A 318 8.76 20.61 2.71
CA LEU A 318 9.55 20.44 1.47
C LEU A 318 8.68 19.90 0.32
N ASP A 319 8.69 20.61 -0.82
CA ASP A 319 7.99 20.24 -2.04
C ASP A 319 8.99 19.77 -3.12
N VAL A 320 9.08 18.45 -3.32
CA VAL A 320 10.02 17.80 -4.25
C VAL A 320 9.27 17.29 -5.47
N LYS A 321 9.61 17.80 -6.65
CA LYS A 321 8.95 17.44 -7.91
C LYS A 321 9.96 17.00 -8.96
N ARG A 322 9.75 15.80 -9.53
CA ARG A 322 10.38 15.36 -10.78
C ARG A 322 9.44 15.69 -11.96
N SER A 323 9.93 16.42 -12.94
CA SER A 323 9.19 16.79 -14.14
C SER A 323 9.01 15.61 -15.10
N LYS A 324 8.22 15.78 -16.16
CA LYS A 324 7.99 14.74 -17.20
C LYS A 324 9.28 14.31 -17.89
N GLU A 325 10.24 15.23 -17.96
CA GLU A 325 11.58 15.10 -18.54
C GLU A 325 12.58 14.44 -17.58
N GLY A 326 12.15 14.06 -16.37
CA GLY A 326 12.98 13.36 -15.38
C GLY A 326 13.81 14.27 -14.46
N VAL A 327 13.77 15.59 -14.66
CA VAL A 327 14.55 16.57 -13.89
C VAL A 327 13.87 16.89 -12.56
N LEU A 328 14.62 16.92 -11.46
CA LEU A 328 14.14 17.37 -10.15
C LEU A 328 14.16 18.90 -10.05
N ASN A 329 13.11 19.50 -9.49
CA ASN A 329 13.06 20.94 -9.18
C ASN A 329 14.24 21.40 -8.30
N LEU A 330 14.67 20.56 -7.36
CA LEU A 330 15.86 20.78 -6.52
C LEU A 330 17.15 20.97 -7.33
N ALA A 331 17.30 20.29 -8.46
CA ALA A 331 18.50 20.36 -9.31
C ALA A 331 18.61 21.68 -10.10
N GLN A 332 17.58 22.53 -10.04
CA GLN A 332 17.56 23.85 -10.68
C GLN A 332 17.93 24.98 -9.71
N LEU A 333 18.03 24.70 -8.40
CA LEU A 333 18.32 25.70 -7.36
C LEU A 333 19.78 26.17 -7.37
N VAL A 334 20.70 25.27 -7.71
CA VAL A 334 22.13 25.55 -7.85
C VAL A 334 22.52 25.22 -9.30
N PRO A 335 23.13 26.15 -10.05
CA PRO A 335 23.55 25.86 -11.42
C PRO A 335 24.62 24.77 -11.43
N ALA A 336 24.58 23.91 -12.45
CA ALA A 336 25.65 22.94 -12.70
C ALA A 336 26.99 23.68 -12.88
N ALA A 337 28.07 23.14 -12.31
CA ALA A 337 29.40 23.71 -12.44
C ALA A 337 29.81 23.78 -13.93
N ALA A 338 30.37 24.92 -14.34
CA ALA A 338 30.80 25.13 -15.73
C ALA A 338 31.91 24.13 -16.12
N PRO A 339 31.79 23.38 -17.23
CA PRO A 339 32.78 22.36 -17.61
C PRO A 339 34.21 22.86 -17.80
N ASP A 340 34.39 24.13 -18.17
CA ASP A 340 35.70 24.71 -18.53
C ASP A 340 36.57 25.11 -17.33
N ALA A 341 36.09 24.91 -16.09
CA ALA A 341 36.93 24.97 -14.91
C ALA A 341 37.81 23.71 -14.80
N ALA A 342 38.80 23.60 -15.70
CA ALA A 342 39.82 22.56 -15.64
C ALA A 342 40.41 22.50 -14.23
N PRO A 343 40.42 21.34 -13.55
CA PRO A 343 40.75 21.26 -12.14
C PRO A 343 42.19 21.72 -11.92
N ALA A 344 42.34 22.88 -11.26
CA ALA A 344 43.64 23.42 -10.89
C ALA A 344 44.41 22.33 -10.14
N ALA A 345 45.60 21.98 -10.67
CA ALA A 345 46.28 20.72 -10.38
C ALA A 345 46.27 20.40 -8.89
N ALA A 346 45.58 19.31 -8.52
CA ALA A 346 45.31 18.99 -7.12
C ALA A 346 46.63 18.97 -6.34
N PRO A 347 46.78 19.79 -5.27
CA PRO A 347 48.04 19.90 -4.55
C PRO A 347 48.43 18.52 -4.03
N ALA A 348 49.68 18.13 -4.32
CA ALA A 348 50.17 16.76 -4.19
C ALA A 348 49.69 16.09 -2.90
N ALA A 349 49.07 14.92 -3.04
CA ALA A 349 48.29 14.28 -1.98
C ALA A 349 49.03 14.26 -0.65
N LYS A 350 48.53 15.02 0.33
CA LYS A 350 49.01 14.91 1.72
C LYS A 350 48.80 13.47 2.20
N PRO A 351 49.72 12.94 3.03
CA PRO A 351 49.59 11.58 3.55
C PRO A 351 48.23 11.40 4.23
N ALA A 352 47.66 10.20 4.10
CA ALA A 352 46.29 9.89 4.53
C ALA A 352 46.09 10.20 6.02
N GLY A 353 45.46 11.34 6.31
CA GLY A 353 44.91 11.64 7.62
C GLY A 353 43.66 10.77 7.85
N ALA A 354 43.36 10.48 9.11
CA ALA A 354 42.08 9.87 9.46
C ALA A 354 40.94 10.77 8.97
N GLY A 355 39.92 10.18 8.34
CA GLY A 355 38.76 10.91 7.86
C GLY A 355 37.98 11.61 8.99
N PRO A 356 37.09 12.55 8.66
CA PRO A 356 36.37 13.33 9.66
C PRO A 356 35.52 12.44 10.56
N VAL A 357 35.61 12.69 11.87
CA VAL A 357 34.80 12.02 12.88
C VAL A 357 33.71 12.97 13.36
N VAL A 358 32.46 12.59 13.18
CA VAL A 358 31.28 13.39 13.54
C VAL A 358 30.48 12.64 14.61
N LEU A 359 30.17 13.33 15.70
CA LEU A 359 29.39 12.81 16.82
C LEU A 359 28.20 13.74 17.05
N LEU A 360 26.98 13.27 16.78
CA LEU A 360 25.73 14.02 16.96
C LEU A 360 24.85 13.31 18.00
N LYS A 361 24.77 13.87 19.21
CA LYS A 361 24.10 13.23 20.35
C LYS A 361 22.58 13.14 20.19
N GLU A 362 21.95 14.15 19.60
CA GLU A 362 20.51 14.16 19.35
C GLU A 362 20.17 14.97 18.09
N LEU A 363 19.45 14.36 17.16
CA LEU A 363 18.76 15.01 16.06
C LEU A 363 17.26 14.87 16.30
N ALA A 364 16.54 15.99 16.43
CA ALA A 364 15.09 16.04 16.53
C ALA A 364 14.49 16.74 15.30
N VAL A 365 13.41 16.17 14.77
CA VAL A 365 12.61 16.74 13.67
C VAL A 365 11.16 16.78 14.12
N ASN A 366 10.58 17.97 14.16
CA ASN A 366 9.28 18.24 14.78
C ASN A 366 8.27 18.75 13.76
N GLY A 367 7.22 17.96 13.51
CA GLY A 367 6.08 18.37 12.68
C GLY A 367 6.43 18.64 11.22
N ALA A 368 7.40 17.91 10.66
CA ALA A 368 7.82 18.08 9.27
C ALA A 368 6.78 17.52 8.28
N ALA A 369 6.86 18.02 7.04
CA ALA A 369 6.09 17.56 5.90
C ALA A 369 6.94 17.51 4.62
N LEU A 370 6.72 16.50 3.80
CA LEU A 370 7.37 16.31 2.50
C LEU A 370 6.28 15.94 1.49
N ARG A 371 6.14 16.73 0.43
CA ARG A 371 5.36 16.33 -0.75
C ARG A 371 6.31 15.88 -1.84
N TYR A 372 6.14 14.67 -2.34
CA TYR A 372 6.87 14.15 -3.49
C TYR A 372 5.93 13.93 -4.66
N ALA A 373 6.30 14.42 -5.84
CA ALA A 373 5.58 14.19 -7.09
C ALA A 373 6.54 13.80 -8.22
N ASP A 374 6.36 12.60 -8.78
CA ASP A 374 7.02 12.14 -10.00
C ASP A 374 6.03 12.19 -11.18
N GLU A 375 6.22 13.14 -12.09
CA GLU A 375 5.38 13.30 -13.28
C GLU A 375 5.94 12.59 -14.52
N THR A 376 7.02 11.79 -14.39
CA THR A 376 7.51 10.98 -15.52
C THR A 376 6.48 9.91 -15.90
N PRO A 377 6.36 9.53 -17.20
CA PRO A 377 5.46 8.47 -17.64
C PRO A 377 5.72 7.08 -17.02
N GLN A 378 6.90 6.89 -16.42
CA GLN A 378 7.33 5.66 -15.75
C GLN A 378 7.25 5.74 -14.21
N GLY A 379 7.04 6.93 -13.65
CA GLY A 379 6.90 7.17 -12.21
C GLY A 379 5.44 7.38 -11.80
N ASN A 380 4.78 8.42 -12.34
CA ASN A 380 3.41 8.86 -12.05
C ASN A 380 2.97 8.64 -10.58
N LEU A 381 3.81 9.09 -9.65
CA LEU A 381 3.71 8.81 -8.22
C LEU A 381 3.53 10.12 -7.45
N ARG A 382 2.57 10.18 -6.54
CA ARG A 382 2.51 11.21 -5.50
C ARG A 382 2.66 10.53 -4.14
N ALA A 383 3.46 11.13 -3.26
CA ALA A 383 3.64 10.68 -1.90
C ALA A 383 3.73 11.89 -0.97
N ASP A 384 2.70 12.08 -0.16
CA ASP A 384 2.63 13.13 0.86
C ASP A 384 2.94 12.51 2.23
N LEU A 385 3.92 13.08 2.93
CA LEU A 385 4.26 12.82 4.32
C LEU A 385 3.94 14.07 5.13
N ALA A 386 3.20 13.94 6.22
CA ALA A 386 2.82 15.04 7.11
C ALA A 386 2.93 14.63 8.58
N LYS A 387 2.99 15.64 9.47
CA LYS A 387 3.12 15.47 10.94
C LYS A 387 4.29 14.56 11.35
N PHE A 388 5.35 14.54 10.55
CA PHE A 388 6.50 13.67 10.78
C PHE A 388 7.29 14.13 12.00
N GLY A 389 7.33 13.28 13.02
CA GLY A 389 8.17 13.44 14.20
C GLY A 389 9.30 12.40 14.18
N LEU A 390 10.55 12.81 14.40
CA LEU A 390 11.69 11.90 14.46
C LEU A 390 12.67 12.37 15.54
N VAL A 391 13.16 11.45 16.36
CA VAL A 391 14.32 11.67 17.24
C VAL A 391 15.35 10.59 16.94
N VAL A 392 16.61 10.97 16.77
CA VAL A 392 17.75 10.06 16.57
C VAL A 392 18.81 10.38 17.61
N GLN A 393 19.31 9.38 18.32
CA GLN A 393 20.24 9.54 19.44
C GLN A 393 21.59 8.87 19.16
N ASP A 394 22.64 9.52 19.65
CA ASP A 394 24.05 9.11 19.56
C ASP A 394 24.44 8.55 18.19
N ILE A 395 24.43 9.44 17.19
CA ILE A 395 24.92 9.19 15.84
C ILE A 395 26.45 9.38 15.85
N ALA A 396 27.19 8.34 15.47
CA ALA A 396 28.63 8.36 15.32
C ALA A 396 29.04 7.98 13.89
N PHE A 397 29.66 8.91 13.17
CA PHE A 397 30.24 8.70 11.85
C PHE A 397 31.77 8.79 11.92
N ASP A 398 32.45 7.79 11.37
CA ASP A 398 33.91 7.77 11.22
C ASP A 398 34.26 7.60 9.73
N GLY A 399 34.59 8.72 9.09
CA GLY A 399 34.97 8.75 7.68
C GLY A 399 36.32 8.07 7.37
N GLY A 400 37.10 7.69 8.38
CA GLY A 400 38.31 6.88 8.21
C GLY A 400 38.04 5.37 8.25
N LYS A 401 36.90 4.94 8.81
CA LYS A 401 36.46 3.52 8.86
C LYS A 401 35.27 3.21 7.95
N HIS A 402 34.66 4.22 7.32
CA HIS A 402 33.39 4.11 6.60
C HIS A 402 32.26 3.51 7.47
N THR A 403 32.24 3.83 8.77
CA THR A 403 31.22 3.35 9.73
C THR A 403 30.25 4.45 10.14
N LEU A 404 28.96 4.10 10.20
CA LEU A 404 27.87 4.89 10.77
C LEU A 404 27.14 4.05 11.84
N ASP A 405 27.40 4.35 13.11
CA ASP A 405 26.71 3.75 14.25
C ASP A 405 25.64 4.72 14.77
N ILE A 406 24.43 4.23 15.08
CA ILE A 406 23.32 5.01 15.64
C ILE A 406 22.74 4.25 16.83
N ALA A 407 22.63 4.87 18.00
CA ALA A 407 22.10 4.19 19.20
C ALA A 407 20.58 3.96 19.11
N SER A 408 19.80 5.02 18.84
CA SER A 408 18.35 4.91 18.71
C SER A 408 17.76 5.80 17.60
N VAL A 409 16.65 5.36 17.03
CA VAL A 409 15.78 6.09 16.11
C VAL A 409 14.35 5.91 16.60
N THR A 410 13.64 6.98 16.92
CA THR A 410 12.22 6.92 17.37
C THR A 410 11.34 7.85 16.55
N SER A 411 10.16 7.40 16.15
CA SER A 411 9.18 8.20 15.41
C SER A 411 7.76 7.88 15.87
N GLY A 412 7.18 8.79 16.66
CA GLY A 412 5.84 8.61 17.26
C GLY A 412 4.67 9.18 16.45
N SER A 413 4.92 9.77 15.28
CA SER A 413 3.84 10.24 14.39
C SER A 413 4.31 10.38 12.94
N ALA A 414 3.47 9.90 12.02
CA ALA A 414 3.49 10.25 10.61
C ALA A 414 2.11 10.00 9.99
N GLU A 415 1.70 10.87 9.09
CA GLU A 415 0.61 10.64 8.15
C GLU A 415 1.20 10.53 6.74
N ILE A 416 0.99 9.40 6.09
CA ILE A 416 1.54 9.06 4.77
C ILE A 416 0.38 8.81 3.82
N ASP A 417 0.29 9.53 2.72
CA ASP A 417 -0.66 9.29 1.64
C ASP A 417 0.09 9.08 0.32
N VAL A 418 -0.03 7.89 -0.26
CA VAL A 418 0.70 7.48 -1.46
C VAL A 418 -0.30 7.15 -2.57
N HIS A 419 -0.18 7.84 -3.69
CA HIS A 419 -1.00 7.63 -4.89
C HIS A 419 -0.12 7.23 -6.07
N GLN A 420 -0.18 5.94 -6.44
CA GLN A 420 0.43 5.41 -7.65
C GLN A 420 -0.57 5.50 -8.81
N GLY A 421 -0.33 6.42 -9.72
CA GLY A 421 -1.08 6.56 -10.97
C GLY A 421 -0.66 5.54 -12.03
N LYS A 422 -1.43 5.45 -13.11
CA LYS A 422 -1.15 4.57 -14.26
C LYS A 422 0.21 4.89 -14.88
N LEU A 423 1.01 3.85 -15.07
CA LEU A 423 2.28 3.91 -15.80
C LEU A 423 2.03 3.69 -17.29
N ALA A 424 2.85 4.29 -18.14
CA ALA A 424 2.91 3.93 -19.55
C ALA A 424 3.63 2.59 -19.72
N GLU A 425 3.20 1.78 -20.69
CA GLU A 425 3.94 0.57 -21.08
C GLU A 425 5.35 0.93 -21.60
N LYS A 426 6.33 0.06 -21.31
CA LYS A 426 7.71 0.29 -21.73
C LYS A 426 7.88 0.02 -23.22
N ALA A 427 8.14 1.09 -23.97
CA ALA A 427 9.13 0.96 -25.04
C ALA A 427 10.45 0.45 -24.43
N GLY A 428 11.11 -0.50 -25.10
CA GLY A 428 12.30 -1.18 -24.58
C GLY A 428 13.46 -0.21 -24.33
N GLY A 429 13.69 0.15 -23.07
CA GLY A 429 14.81 1.00 -22.63
C GLY A 429 15.90 0.15 -21.98
N ASP A 430 17.08 0.13 -22.58
CA ASP A 430 18.20 -0.70 -22.14
C ASP A 430 18.78 -0.24 -20.78
N LYS A 431 19.29 -1.17 -19.97
CA LYS A 431 19.77 -0.90 -18.61
C LYS A 431 21.28 -1.06 -18.48
N THR A 432 22.02 -0.17 -19.16
CA THR A 432 23.47 -0.01 -18.98
C THR A 432 23.80 0.70 -17.66
N ALA A 433 23.43 0.10 -16.53
CA ALA A 433 23.81 0.57 -15.20
C ALA A 433 25.32 0.31 -15.00
N ALA A 434 26.15 1.31 -15.31
CA ALA A 434 27.59 1.24 -15.10
C ALA A 434 27.88 0.97 -13.62
N LYS A 435 28.42 -0.21 -13.31
CA LYS A 435 28.75 -0.63 -11.95
C LYS A 435 29.96 0.17 -11.46
N ALA A 436 29.71 1.22 -10.68
CA ALA A 436 30.77 1.91 -9.95
C ALA A 436 31.57 0.89 -9.12
N ALA A 437 32.88 0.90 -9.28
CA ALA A 437 33.78 -0.10 -8.71
C ALA A 437 34.88 0.60 -7.93
N GLY A 438 35.06 0.23 -6.65
CA GLY A 438 36.24 0.60 -5.86
C GLY A 438 35.98 1.04 -4.42
N GLU A 439 34.79 1.55 -4.08
CA GLU A 439 34.48 1.95 -2.70
C GLU A 439 33.93 0.78 -1.87
N GLU A 440 34.43 0.62 -0.64
CA GLU A 440 33.86 -0.32 0.32
C GLU A 440 32.49 0.19 0.80
N PRO A 441 31.47 -0.67 0.93
CA PRO A 441 30.14 -0.25 1.33
C PRO A 441 30.14 0.24 2.77
N MET A 442 29.58 1.43 3.01
CA MET A 442 29.46 2.02 4.35
C MET A 442 28.79 1.04 5.31
N GLN A 443 29.47 0.74 6.41
CA GLN A 443 28.96 -0.14 7.46
C GLN A 443 28.01 0.65 8.34
N VAL A 444 26.75 0.22 8.41
CA VAL A 444 25.69 0.88 9.18
C VAL A 444 25.26 -0.03 10.32
N LYS A 445 25.08 0.54 11.52
CA LYS A 445 24.44 -0.12 12.66
C LYS A 445 23.38 0.80 13.28
N VAL A 446 22.25 0.22 13.67
CA VAL A 446 21.17 0.90 14.40
C VAL A 446 20.80 0.03 15.60
N GLY A 447 21.08 0.52 16.81
CA GLY A 447 20.83 -0.21 18.05
C GLY A 447 19.35 -0.52 18.26
N LYS A 448 18.50 0.50 18.17
CA LYS A 448 17.04 0.36 18.13
C LYS A 448 16.40 1.34 17.15
N LEU A 449 15.48 0.86 16.33
CA LEU A 449 14.52 1.68 15.58
C LEU A 449 13.11 1.38 16.10
N GLU A 450 12.36 2.41 16.44
CA GLU A 450 10.99 2.31 16.97
C GLU A 450 10.08 3.31 16.27
N ILE A 451 9.03 2.80 15.63
CA ILE A 451 7.98 3.55 14.98
C ILE A 451 6.67 3.23 15.72
N SER A 452 5.90 4.26 16.07
CA SER A 452 4.60 4.13 16.70
C SER A 452 3.59 5.13 16.13
N GLU A 453 2.31 4.75 16.19
CA GLU A 453 1.15 5.56 15.77
C GLU A 453 1.19 6.13 14.33
N TRP A 454 2.01 5.55 13.44
CA TRP A 454 2.05 5.92 12.03
C TRP A 454 0.75 5.53 11.32
N ASN A 455 0.32 6.36 10.37
CA ASN A 455 -0.89 6.15 9.58
C ASN A 455 -0.55 6.26 8.10
N ALA A 456 -0.63 5.15 7.35
CA ALA A 456 -0.38 5.12 5.92
C ALA A 456 -1.63 4.77 5.12
N LYS A 457 -1.90 5.54 4.07
CA LYS A 457 -2.92 5.31 3.05
C LYS A 457 -2.22 5.10 1.71
N LEU A 458 -2.31 3.89 1.19
CA LEU A 458 -1.75 3.49 -0.10
C LEU A 458 -2.92 3.37 -1.09
N ARG A 459 -2.85 4.08 -2.21
CA ARG A 459 -3.82 4.01 -3.31
C ARG A 459 -3.10 3.71 -4.62
N GLU A 460 -3.59 2.71 -5.32
CA GLU A 460 -3.06 2.27 -6.61
C GLU A 460 -4.14 2.29 -7.70
N ASP A 461 -3.91 3.07 -8.75
CA ASP A 461 -4.84 3.27 -9.86
C ASP A 461 -4.40 2.51 -11.13
N LEU A 462 -3.55 1.48 -11.02
CA LEU A 462 -3.00 0.75 -12.18
C LEU A 462 -4.08 -0.02 -12.98
N ARG A 463 -5.17 -0.46 -12.35
CA ARG A 463 -6.27 -1.22 -12.97
C ARG A 463 -7.47 -0.32 -13.36
N ALA A 464 -8.62 -0.91 -13.69
CA ALA A 464 -9.85 -0.17 -13.98
C ALA A 464 -10.53 0.39 -12.72
N GLU A 465 -10.46 -0.36 -11.62
CA GLU A 465 -10.92 0.03 -10.28
C GLU A 465 -9.70 0.30 -9.38
N PRO A 466 -9.71 1.37 -8.55
CA PRO A 466 -8.57 1.73 -7.71
C PRO A 466 -8.49 0.84 -6.46
N THR A 467 -7.29 0.34 -6.16
CA THR A 467 -7.03 -0.41 -4.92
C THR A 467 -6.64 0.55 -3.80
N VAL A 468 -7.15 0.35 -2.58
CA VAL A 468 -6.79 1.16 -1.41
C VAL A 468 -6.50 0.29 -0.18
N PHE A 469 -5.34 0.53 0.45
CA PHE A 469 -4.97 -0.02 1.75
C PHE A 469 -4.77 1.10 2.77
N LYS A 470 -5.30 0.92 3.97
CA LYS A 470 -5.04 1.75 5.15
C LYS A 470 -4.29 0.91 6.19
N LEU A 471 -3.13 1.40 6.62
CA LEU A 471 -2.31 0.85 7.70
C LEU A 471 -2.37 1.83 8.88
N SER A 472 -3.12 1.50 9.93
CA SER A 472 -3.41 2.44 11.02
C SER A 472 -3.93 1.75 12.28
N PRO A 473 -3.31 1.95 13.46
CA PRO A 473 -1.94 2.44 13.61
C PRO A 473 -0.93 1.45 13.01
N LEU A 474 0.25 1.93 12.67
CA LEU A 474 1.42 1.12 12.36
C LEU A 474 2.46 1.31 13.46
N ALA A 475 2.90 0.20 14.04
CA ALA A 475 4.01 0.13 14.99
C ALA A 475 5.05 -0.87 14.48
N LEU A 476 6.33 -0.45 14.45
CA LEU A 476 7.46 -1.27 14.01
C LEU A 476 8.64 -1.06 14.96
N THR A 477 9.14 -2.13 15.54
CA THR A 477 10.41 -2.16 16.28
C THR A 477 11.43 -3.01 15.52
N VAL A 478 12.67 -2.52 15.41
CA VAL A 478 13.83 -3.27 14.93
C VAL A 478 14.98 -3.06 15.90
N GLU A 479 15.55 -4.14 16.44
CA GLU A 479 16.65 -4.08 17.41
C GLU A 479 17.89 -4.80 16.86
N GLY A 480 19.07 -4.19 16.99
CA GLY A 480 20.35 -4.76 16.56
C GLY A 480 20.59 -4.77 15.04
N TYR A 481 19.98 -3.87 14.27
CA TYR A 481 20.18 -3.84 12.81
C TYR A 481 21.62 -3.52 12.44
N SER A 482 22.19 -4.31 11.51
CA SER A 482 23.40 -3.95 10.78
C SER A 482 23.43 -4.57 9.39
N ASN A 483 24.13 -3.92 8.45
CA ASN A 483 24.44 -4.47 7.13
C ASN A 483 25.75 -5.29 7.08
N VAL A 484 26.47 -5.41 8.20
CA VAL A 484 27.67 -6.27 8.32
C VAL A 484 27.27 -7.75 8.12
N PRO A 485 27.99 -8.53 7.28
CA PRO A 485 27.64 -9.92 7.02
C PRO A 485 27.55 -10.78 8.29
N GLY A 486 26.48 -11.56 8.41
CA GLY A 486 26.21 -12.42 9.57
C GLY A 486 25.54 -11.73 10.78
N ALA A 487 25.31 -10.42 10.75
CA ALA A 487 24.49 -9.75 11.75
C ALA A 487 23.01 -10.16 11.62
N SER A 488 22.30 -10.27 12.75
CA SER A 488 20.87 -10.58 12.82
C SER A 488 20.16 -9.54 13.69
N ALA A 489 19.03 -9.02 13.22
CA ALA A 489 18.18 -8.07 13.93
C ALA A 489 16.89 -8.76 14.41
N GLU A 490 16.37 -8.37 15.57
CA GLU A 490 15.00 -8.71 15.95
C GLU A 490 14.03 -7.69 15.35
N VAL A 491 12.92 -8.16 14.78
CA VAL A 491 11.91 -7.34 14.08
C VAL A 491 10.52 -7.66 14.62
N ALA A 492 9.77 -6.64 15.02
CA ALA A 492 8.39 -6.73 15.45
C ALA A 492 7.52 -5.66 14.76
N LEU A 493 6.61 -6.07 13.88
CA LEU A 493 5.63 -5.21 13.20
C LEU A 493 4.22 -5.54 13.71
N LYS A 494 3.43 -4.51 13.99
CA LYS A 494 1.98 -4.62 14.25
C LYS A 494 1.23 -3.50 13.56
N THR A 495 0.21 -3.84 12.78
CA THR A 495 -0.69 -2.86 12.17
C THR A 495 -2.06 -3.43 11.84
N ALA A 496 -3.11 -2.61 11.87
CA ALA A 496 -4.39 -2.98 11.26
C ALA A 496 -4.39 -2.62 9.77
N VAL A 497 -4.87 -3.54 8.93
CA VAL A 497 -4.90 -3.41 7.46
C VAL A 497 -6.35 -3.41 6.99
N ASN A 498 -6.87 -2.22 6.67
CA ASN A 498 -8.28 -1.93 6.33
C ASN A 498 -9.32 -2.35 7.40
N LYS A 499 -9.53 -3.66 7.58
CA LYS A 499 -10.44 -4.27 8.58
C LYS A 499 -9.83 -5.50 9.28
N GLY A 500 -8.65 -5.93 8.87
CA GLY A 500 -7.92 -7.04 9.47
C GLY A 500 -6.75 -6.55 10.33
N GLU A 501 -6.06 -7.47 10.99
CA GLU A 501 -4.82 -7.23 11.73
C GLU A 501 -3.67 -8.02 11.11
N LEU A 502 -2.48 -7.42 11.14
CA LEU A 502 -1.19 -8.02 10.81
C LEU A 502 -0.25 -7.85 11.99
N GLU A 503 0.23 -8.95 12.56
CA GLU A 503 1.34 -8.98 13.50
C GLU A 503 2.44 -9.91 12.95
N LEU A 504 3.69 -9.45 12.99
CA LEU A 504 4.86 -10.17 12.49
C LEU A 504 6.01 -9.99 13.48
N LYS A 505 6.64 -11.08 13.92
CA LYS A 505 7.73 -11.08 14.91
C LYS A 505 8.78 -12.12 14.57
N GLY A 506 10.07 -11.78 14.65
CA GLY A 506 11.13 -12.76 14.46
C GLY A 506 12.50 -12.14 14.19
N GLN A 507 13.42 -12.95 13.64
CA GLN A 507 14.78 -12.52 13.33
C GLN A 507 14.99 -12.31 11.83
N LEU A 508 15.84 -11.33 11.49
CA LEU A 508 16.21 -10.96 10.13
C LEU A 508 17.72 -10.63 10.07
N ALA A 509 18.49 -11.51 9.45
CA ALA A 509 19.82 -11.20 8.94
C ALA A 509 19.71 -10.75 7.47
N PRO A 510 20.21 -9.57 7.08
CA PRO A 510 20.06 -9.06 5.71
C PRO A 510 21.16 -9.54 4.74
N SER A 511 22.29 -10.05 5.24
CA SER A 511 23.46 -10.40 4.42
C SER A 511 24.23 -11.62 4.97
N PRO A 512 24.14 -12.80 4.32
CA PRO A 512 23.12 -13.19 3.35
C PRO A 512 21.72 -13.12 3.98
N LEU A 513 20.66 -13.05 3.16
CA LEU A 513 19.30 -13.03 3.70
C LEU A 513 19.01 -14.34 4.43
N ASN A 514 18.70 -14.24 5.72
CA ASN A 514 18.15 -15.32 6.54
C ASN A 514 17.09 -14.71 7.46
N ALA A 515 15.85 -15.17 7.37
CA ALA A 515 14.74 -14.66 8.16
C ALA A 515 13.89 -15.82 8.70
N GLU A 516 13.60 -15.79 10.01
CA GLU A 516 12.64 -16.69 10.65
C GLU A 516 11.60 -15.84 11.36
N LEU A 517 10.40 -15.75 10.77
CA LEU A 517 9.36 -14.79 11.11
C LEU A 517 8.05 -15.52 11.46
N ALA A 518 7.57 -15.34 12.68
CA ALA A 518 6.21 -15.67 13.06
C ALA A 518 5.25 -14.61 12.50
N LEU A 519 4.24 -15.05 11.74
CA LEU A 519 3.22 -14.24 11.09
C LEU A 519 1.85 -14.59 11.67
N GLU A 520 1.10 -13.61 12.14
CA GLU A 520 -0.29 -13.73 12.56
C GLU A 520 -1.14 -12.68 11.83
N LEU A 521 -1.97 -13.16 10.90
CA LEU A 521 -2.88 -12.36 10.08
C LEU A 521 -4.32 -12.71 10.47
N LYS A 522 -5.15 -11.70 10.78
CA LYS A 522 -6.55 -11.89 11.20
C LYS A 522 -7.48 -11.11 10.29
N ASN A 523 -8.55 -11.76 9.81
CA ASN A 523 -9.66 -11.12 9.09
C ASN A 523 -9.24 -10.18 7.93
N PHE A 524 -8.13 -10.47 7.25
CA PHE A 524 -7.63 -9.67 6.14
C PHE A 524 -8.63 -9.70 4.97
N ASP A 525 -9.27 -8.56 4.71
CA ASP A 525 -10.32 -8.41 3.70
C ASP A 525 -9.72 -8.53 2.29
N LEU A 526 -10.16 -9.54 1.51
CA LEU A 526 -9.70 -9.76 0.14
C LEU A 526 -10.39 -8.87 -0.89
N LEU A 527 -11.47 -8.16 -0.51
CA LEU A 527 -12.25 -7.37 -1.47
C LEU A 527 -11.43 -6.29 -2.21
N PRO A 528 -10.45 -5.58 -1.58
CA PRO A 528 -9.54 -4.67 -2.28
C PRO A 528 -8.65 -5.34 -3.34
N LEU A 529 -8.44 -6.66 -3.27
CA LEU A 529 -7.63 -7.42 -4.24
C LEU A 529 -8.43 -7.93 -5.45
N GLN A 530 -9.74 -7.71 -5.50
CA GLN A 530 -10.58 -8.06 -6.65
C GLN A 530 -10.00 -7.57 -8.01
N PRO A 531 -9.47 -6.33 -8.17
CA PRO A 531 -8.96 -5.85 -9.45
C PRO A 531 -7.79 -6.64 -10.05
N TYR A 532 -7.05 -7.40 -9.24
CA TYR A 532 -5.92 -8.23 -9.69
C TYR A 532 -6.38 -9.59 -10.27
N VAL A 533 -7.56 -10.07 -9.89
CA VAL A 533 -8.14 -11.34 -10.35
C VAL A 533 -9.29 -11.15 -11.35
N THR A 534 -9.88 -9.95 -11.43
CA THR A 534 -11.04 -9.59 -12.27
C THR A 534 -10.93 -10.04 -13.73
N ASP A 535 -9.73 -10.08 -14.30
CA ASP A 535 -9.52 -10.42 -15.71
C ASP A 535 -9.26 -11.92 -15.93
N TYR A 536 -8.91 -12.66 -14.88
CA TYR A 536 -8.60 -14.10 -14.92
C TYR A 536 -9.77 -14.99 -14.51
N VAL A 537 -10.82 -14.45 -13.87
CA VAL A 537 -12.02 -15.21 -13.49
C VAL A 537 -13.34 -14.54 -13.92
N ASN A 538 -14.35 -15.36 -14.19
CA ASN A 538 -15.73 -14.92 -14.44
C ASN A 538 -16.55 -14.75 -13.13
N LEU A 539 -15.86 -14.52 -12.01
CA LEU A 539 -16.44 -14.32 -10.68
C LEU A 539 -16.17 -12.92 -10.13
N ARG A 540 -17.08 -12.44 -9.28
CA ARG A 540 -16.89 -11.29 -8.40
C ARG A 540 -17.06 -11.73 -6.95
N LEU A 541 -16.07 -11.42 -6.11
CA LEU A 541 -16.14 -11.54 -4.66
C LEU A 541 -17.11 -10.47 -4.12
N LEU A 542 -17.91 -10.85 -3.13
CA LEU A 542 -18.74 -9.95 -2.33
C LEU A 542 -18.20 -9.83 -0.91
N GLN A 543 -17.73 -10.95 -0.36
CA GLN A 543 -17.02 -11.05 0.91
C GLN A 543 -15.99 -12.18 0.79
N ALA A 544 -14.82 -11.98 1.40
CA ALA A 544 -13.88 -13.04 1.79
C ALA A 544 -12.84 -12.44 2.74
N ALA A 545 -12.49 -13.14 3.81
CA ALA A 545 -11.48 -12.70 4.76
C ALA A 545 -10.47 -13.83 5.04
N VAL A 546 -9.17 -13.57 4.84
CA VAL A 546 -8.11 -14.52 5.16
C VAL A 546 -7.70 -14.38 6.62
N SER A 547 -7.40 -15.51 7.26
CA SER A 547 -6.62 -15.54 8.50
C SER A 547 -5.49 -16.55 8.37
N SER A 548 -4.36 -16.31 9.03
CA SER A 548 -3.18 -17.15 8.95
C SER A 548 -2.39 -17.05 10.26
N LYS A 549 -1.86 -18.18 10.75
CA LYS A 549 -0.90 -18.21 11.85
C LYS A 549 0.21 -19.18 11.50
N ALA A 550 1.40 -18.65 11.23
CA ALA A 550 2.48 -19.42 10.61
C ALA A 550 3.87 -18.94 11.03
N ARG A 551 4.87 -19.76 10.71
CA ARG A 551 6.27 -19.37 10.63
C ARG A 551 6.69 -19.39 9.17
N LEU A 552 7.28 -18.29 8.73
CA LEU A 552 7.94 -18.14 7.44
C LEU A 552 9.45 -18.22 7.67
N ARG A 553 10.12 -19.11 6.96
CA ARG A 553 11.58 -19.21 6.92
C ARG A 553 12.06 -18.89 5.51
N LEU A 554 13.01 -17.96 5.38
CA LEU A 554 13.63 -17.58 4.12
C LEU A 554 15.15 -17.60 4.28
N GLU A 555 15.86 -18.22 3.35
CA GLU A 555 17.33 -18.31 3.39
C GLU A 555 17.92 -18.25 1.97
N THR A 556 18.93 -17.40 1.73
CA THR A 556 19.63 -17.35 0.42
C THR A 556 20.62 -18.50 0.30
N GLY A 557 20.37 -19.38 -0.67
CA GLY A 557 21.27 -20.46 -1.06
C GLY A 557 22.57 -19.97 -1.70
N LYS A 558 23.57 -20.85 -1.79
CA LYS A 558 24.89 -20.57 -2.37
C LYS A 558 24.86 -20.22 -3.87
N ASP A 559 23.74 -20.50 -4.54
CA ASP A 559 23.42 -20.16 -5.93
C ASP A 559 22.71 -18.80 -6.06
N GLY A 560 22.51 -18.07 -4.95
CA GLY A 560 21.75 -16.81 -4.91
C GLY A 560 20.23 -16.99 -4.94
N ALA A 561 19.71 -18.22 -5.00
CA ALA A 561 18.28 -18.47 -4.97
C ALA A 561 17.74 -18.36 -3.53
N VAL A 562 16.53 -17.83 -3.38
CA VAL A 562 15.83 -17.87 -2.08
C VAL A 562 15.23 -19.26 -1.89
N ALA A 563 15.66 -19.94 -0.83
CA ALA A 563 15.10 -21.18 -0.32
C ALA A 563 14.36 -20.92 1.00
N GLY A 564 13.86 -21.98 1.63
CA GLY A 564 13.05 -21.92 2.85
C GLY A 564 11.62 -22.42 2.62
N GLY A 565 10.69 -21.97 3.46
CA GLY A 565 9.33 -22.49 3.49
C GLY A 565 8.36 -21.76 4.43
N PHE A 566 7.10 -22.19 4.39
CA PHE A 566 5.99 -21.71 5.21
C PHE A 566 5.40 -22.87 6.00
N LYS A 567 5.22 -22.70 7.32
CA LYS A 567 4.57 -23.72 8.17
C LYS A 567 3.55 -23.11 9.14
N GLY A 568 2.30 -23.56 9.06
CA GLY A 568 1.23 -23.05 9.93
C GLY A 568 -0.18 -23.37 9.44
N ASP A 569 -1.15 -22.62 9.97
CA ASP A 569 -2.57 -22.74 9.62
C ASP A 569 -3.02 -21.53 8.78
N VAL A 570 -3.88 -21.76 7.77
CA VAL A 570 -4.48 -20.71 6.92
C VAL A 570 -5.97 -20.98 6.77
N SER A 571 -6.82 -19.95 6.82
CA SER A 571 -8.25 -20.09 6.50
C SER A 571 -8.79 -18.96 5.64
N VAL A 572 -9.76 -19.29 4.78
CA VAL A 572 -10.54 -18.35 3.96
C VAL A 572 -11.97 -18.37 4.52
N ASN A 573 -12.32 -17.31 5.22
CA ASN A 573 -13.55 -17.20 6.00
C ASN A 573 -14.58 -16.33 5.26
N ARG A 574 -15.87 -16.63 5.42
CA ARG A 574 -17.01 -15.86 4.88
C ARG A 574 -16.89 -15.57 3.37
N LEU A 575 -16.47 -16.55 2.57
CA LEU A 575 -16.39 -16.39 1.13
C LEU A 575 -17.82 -16.35 0.54
N SER A 576 -18.10 -15.34 -0.28
CA SER A 576 -19.31 -15.26 -1.09
C SER A 576 -18.99 -14.67 -2.45
N THR A 577 -19.34 -15.39 -3.51
CA THR A 577 -19.07 -15.00 -4.90
C THR A 577 -20.31 -15.08 -5.79
N VAL A 578 -20.40 -14.16 -6.74
CA VAL A 578 -21.42 -14.13 -7.78
C VAL A 578 -20.81 -14.22 -9.17
N ASP A 579 -21.59 -14.77 -10.09
CA ASP A 579 -21.35 -14.74 -11.53
C ASP A 579 -21.20 -13.30 -12.04
N LYS A 580 -20.09 -13.00 -12.72
CA LYS A 580 -19.75 -11.63 -13.17
C LYS A 580 -20.77 -11.08 -14.17
N SER A 581 -21.48 -11.92 -14.93
CA SER A 581 -22.44 -11.44 -15.95
C SER A 581 -23.86 -11.21 -15.40
N SER A 582 -24.33 -12.04 -14.48
CA SER A 582 -25.73 -12.05 -14.01
C SER A 582 -25.90 -11.58 -12.55
N SER A 583 -24.80 -11.55 -11.78
CA SER A 583 -24.79 -11.38 -10.32
C SER A 583 -25.64 -12.41 -9.55
N ASN A 584 -25.74 -13.65 -10.05
CA ASN A 584 -26.29 -14.80 -9.34
C ASN A 584 -25.23 -15.48 -8.45
N ASP A 585 -25.63 -15.96 -7.27
CA ASP A 585 -24.75 -16.69 -6.34
C ASP A 585 -24.17 -17.96 -6.99
N PHE A 586 -22.85 -18.09 -7.00
CA PHE A 586 -22.15 -19.22 -7.63
C PHE A 586 -21.51 -20.16 -6.60
N LEU A 587 -20.69 -19.62 -5.70
CA LEU A 587 -19.89 -20.34 -4.72
C LEU A 587 -19.76 -19.52 -3.43
N SER A 588 -20.03 -20.14 -2.29
CA SER A 588 -19.84 -19.52 -0.96
C SER A 588 -19.52 -20.56 0.11
N TRP A 589 -18.91 -20.14 1.22
CA TRP A 589 -18.68 -20.95 2.41
C TRP A 589 -18.42 -20.09 3.65
N LYS A 590 -18.63 -20.66 4.83
CA LYS A 590 -18.38 -20.01 6.11
C LYS A 590 -16.90 -20.07 6.49
N SER A 591 -16.27 -21.24 6.30
CA SER A 591 -14.86 -21.49 6.57
C SER A 591 -14.31 -22.50 5.56
N LEU A 592 -13.13 -22.21 5.02
CA LEU A 592 -12.24 -23.18 4.38
C LEU A 592 -10.89 -23.07 5.08
N ALA A 593 -10.54 -24.03 5.92
CA ALA A 593 -9.33 -24.03 6.73
C ALA A 593 -8.35 -25.12 6.29
N PHE A 594 -7.08 -24.74 6.15
CA PHE A 594 -5.92 -25.58 5.87
C PHE A 594 -5.06 -25.58 7.14
N GLY A 595 -5.18 -26.64 7.94
CA GLY A 595 -4.46 -26.80 9.20
C GLY A 595 -3.24 -27.70 9.06
N GLY A 596 -2.15 -27.35 9.75
CA GLY A 596 -0.87 -28.07 9.65
C GLY A 596 -0.33 -28.08 8.22
N MET A 597 -0.37 -26.93 7.54
CA MET A 597 0.24 -26.74 6.23
C MET A 597 1.75 -26.53 6.37
N ASP A 598 2.52 -27.22 5.55
CA ASP A 598 3.98 -27.24 5.53
C ASP A 598 4.45 -27.22 4.07
N VAL A 599 5.03 -26.10 3.65
CA VAL A 599 5.39 -25.80 2.26
C VAL A 599 6.88 -25.47 2.19
N ASN A 600 7.65 -26.25 1.42
CA ASN A 600 9.02 -25.89 1.07
C ASN A 600 9.04 -25.29 -0.33
N PHE A 601 9.90 -24.29 -0.56
CA PHE A 601 9.96 -23.60 -1.86
C PHE A 601 10.97 -24.24 -2.83
N LYS A 602 12.07 -24.81 -2.33
CA LYS A 602 13.14 -25.41 -3.14
C LYS A 602 13.82 -26.59 -2.41
N PRO A 603 13.63 -27.85 -2.84
CA PRO A 603 12.63 -28.30 -3.82
C PRO A 603 11.21 -27.99 -3.34
N PHE A 604 10.27 -27.80 -4.28
CA PHE A 604 8.89 -27.52 -3.92
C PHE A 604 8.19 -28.77 -3.37
N THR A 605 7.64 -28.68 -2.15
CA THR A 605 6.83 -29.74 -1.53
C THR A 605 5.66 -29.11 -0.78
N LEU A 606 4.47 -29.70 -0.86
CA LEU A 606 3.28 -29.26 -0.13
C LEU A 606 2.69 -30.39 0.71
N ASN A 607 2.76 -30.29 2.03
CA ASN A 607 2.04 -31.17 2.95
C ASN A 607 0.95 -30.37 3.70
N ILE A 608 -0.23 -30.94 3.90
CA ILE A 608 -1.32 -30.35 4.66
C ILE A 608 -1.93 -31.44 5.55
N GLU A 609 -1.84 -31.30 6.87
CA GLU A 609 -2.42 -32.29 7.78
C GLU A 609 -3.94 -32.39 7.64
N ARG A 610 -4.63 -31.25 7.60
CA ARG A 610 -6.10 -31.17 7.58
C ARG A 610 -6.61 -30.08 6.64
N VAL A 611 -7.63 -30.39 5.85
CA VAL A 611 -8.50 -29.41 5.18
C VAL A 611 -9.90 -29.55 5.76
N ALA A 612 -10.56 -28.46 6.13
CA ALA A 612 -11.95 -28.43 6.58
C ALA A 612 -12.74 -27.39 5.79
N LEU A 613 -13.88 -27.78 5.23
CA LEU A 613 -14.79 -26.90 4.49
C LEU A 613 -16.19 -26.96 5.09
N ASP A 614 -16.67 -25.84 5.64
CA ASP A 614 -17.87 -25.76 6.46
C ASP A 614 -18.94 -24.82 5.87
N ASP A 615 -20.20 -25.26 5.96
CA ASP A 615 -21.42 -24.56 5.53
C ASP A 615 -21.35 -24.04 4.07
N PHE A 616 -20.75 -24.85 3.18
CA PHE A 616 -20.50 -24.47 1.79
C PHE A 616 -21.73 -24.59 0.88
N PHE A 617 -21.78 -23.73 -0.15
CA PHE A 617 -22.75 -23.76 -1.23
C PHE A 617 -22.07 -23.67 -2.60
N ALA A 618 -22.50 -24.51 -3.54
CA ALA A 618 -22.05 -24.46 -4.93
C ALA A 618 -23.20 -24.67 -5.92
N ARG A 619 -23.19 -23.94 -7.04
CA ARG A 619 -24.15 -24.08 -8.15
C ARG A 619 -23.50 -24.76 -9.36
N VAL A 620 -23.78 -26.04 -9.56
CA VAL A 620 -23.28 -26.85 -10.68
C VAL A 620 -24.33 -26.92 -11.78
N ILE A 621 -23.98 -26.57 -13.02
CA ILE A 621 -24.93 -26.52 -14.13
C ILE A 621 -24.33 -27.14 -15.39
N ILE A 622 -24.98 -28.19 -15.90
CA ILE A 622 -24.80 -28.68 -17.26
C ILE A 622 -25.59 -27.78 -18.22
N ASP A 623 -24.92 -27.27 -19.25
CA ASP A 623 -25.53 -26.46 -20.31
C ASP A 623 -26.23 -27.32 -21.37
N PRO A 624 -26.99 -26.73 -22.32
CA PRO A 624 -27.68 -27.49 -23.37
C PRO A 624 -26.74 -28.23 -24.35
N ASN A 625 -25.42 -28.09 -24.23
CA ASN A 625 -24.41 -28.80 -25.01
C ASN A 625 -23.71 -29.91 -24.20
N GLY A 626 -24.09 -30.14 -22.93
CA GLY A 626 -23.44 -31.10 -22.03
C GLY A 626 -22.22 -30.56 -21.26
N ARG A 627 -21.88 -29.27 -21.34
CA ARG A 627 -20.73 -28.69 -20.62
C ARG A 627 -21.07 -28.20 -19.21
N LEU A 628 -20.17 -28.46 -18.27
CA LEU A 628 -20.25 -28.00 -16.89
C LEU A 628 -19.77 -26.55 -16.73
N ASN A 629 -20.58 -25.70 -16.11
CA ASN A 629 -20.26 -24.29 -15.81
C ASN A 629 -18.97 -24.07 -15.01
N VAL A 630 -18.59 -25.01 -14.14
CA VAL A 630 -17.35 -24.89 -13.34
C VAL A 630 -16.07 -24.87 -14.19
N GLN A 631 -16.13 -25.35 -15.44
CA GLN A 631 -15.02 -25.27 -16.40
C GLN A 631 -14.78 -23.84 -16.92
N ASP A 632 -15.78 -22.95 -16.84
CA ASP A 632 -15.73 -21.59 -17.38
C ASP A 632 -15.37 -20.54 -16.31
N VAL A 633 -15.03 -20.98 -15.08
CA VAL A 633 -14.65 -20.11 -13.95
C VAL A 633 -13.38 -19.31 -14.26
N THR A 634 -12.36 -19.97 -14.80
CA THR A 634 -11.16 -19.32 -15.31
C THR A 634 -11.39 -18.79 -16.73
N ARG A 635 -10.87 -17.61 -17.03
CA ARG A 635 -10.94 -16.98 -18.34
C ARG A 635 -9.64 -17.18 -19.11
N LYS A 636 -9.73 -17.47 -20.41
CA LYS A 636 -8.57 -17.34 -21.32
C LYS A 636 -8.44 -15.89 -21.79
N GLU A 637 -7.21 -15.40 -21.83
CA GLU A 637 -6.90 -14.03 -22.25
C GLU A 637 -7.50 -13.72 -23.63
N GLY A 638 -8.23 -12.61 -23.73
CA GLY A 638 -8.99 -12.22 -24.94
C GLY A 638 -10.42 -12.77 -25.05
N GLU A 639 -10.89 -13.70 -24.20
CA GLU A 639 -12.30 -14.15 -24.25
C GLU A 639 -13.28 -13.16 -23.61
N GLU A 640 -14.44 -12.97 -24.27
CA GLU A 640 -15.60 -12.29 -23.68
C GLU A 640 -16.16 -13.06 -22.47
N GLY A 641 -16.78 -12.32 -21.54
CA GLY A 641 -17.21 -12.86 -20.24
C GLY A 641 -18.41 -13.81 -20.32
N LYS A 642 -18.14 -15.12 -20.31
CA LYS A 642 -19.16 -16.19 -20.26
C LYS A 642 -19.88 -16.20 -18.90
N SER A 643 -21.20 -16.37 -18.91
CA SER A 643 -22.00 -16.51 -17.69
C SER A 643 -21.75 -17.86 -17.02
N LEU A 644 -21.51 -17.85 -15.71
CA LEU A 644 -21.38 -19.07 -14.91
C LEU A 644 -22.72 -19.69 -14.48
N THR A 645 -23.83 -18.96 -14.62
CA THR A 645 -25.12 -19.40 -14.06
C THR A 645 -26.29 -19.40 -15.03
N GLU A 646 -26.23 -18.68 -16.15
CA GLU A 646 -27.29 -18.65 -17.15
C GLU A 646 -26.97 -19.63 -18.28
N ALA A 647 -27.87 -20.57 -18.53
CA ALA A 647 -27.71 -21.61 -19.55
C ALA A 647 -27.96 -21.07 -20.97
N GLY A 648 -28.97 -20.20 -21.13
CA GLY A 648 -29.29 -19.59 -22.42
C GLY A 648 -28.18 -18.67 -22.94
N ALA A 649 -27.60 -17.84 -22.07
CA ALA A 649 -26.48 -16.97 -22.42
C ALA A 649 -25.23 -17.75 -22.87
N ARG A 650 -24.90 -18.87 -22.20
CA ARG A 650 -23.84 -19.78 -22.63
C ARG A 650 -24.14 -20.45 -23.97
N ALA A 651 -25.35 -21.00 -24.13
CA ALA A 651 -25.76 -21.64 -25.38
C ALA A 651 -25.74 -20.66 -26.57
N GLN A 652 -26.12 -19.40 -26.36
CA GLN A 652 -26.03 -18.37 -27.39
C GLN A 652 -24.57 -17.98 -27.67
N ALA A 653 -23.75 -17.72 -26.66
CA ALA A 653 -22.33 -17.41 -26.87
C ALA A 653 -21.57 -18.52 -27.60
N VAL A 654 -21.92 -19.79 -27.39
CA VAL A 654 -21.37 -20.94 -28.14
C VAL A 654 -21.86 -20.96 -29.59
N LYS A 655 -23.13 -20.56 -29.87
CA LYS A 655 -23.63 -20.38 -31.23
C LYS A 655 -22.95 -19.22 -31.94
N ASP A 656 -22.82 -18.06 -31.28
CA ASP A 656 -22.21 -16.85 -31.83
C ASP A 656 -20.71 -17.06 -32.12
N ALA A 657 -20.00 -17.79 -31.25
CA ALA A 657 -18.62 -18.22 -31.48
C ALA A 657 -18.50 -19.20 -32.67
N LYS A 658 -19.44 -20.15 -32.82
CA LYS A 658 -19.50 -21.04 -33.99
C LYS A 658 -19.87 -20.30 -35.28
N ALA A 659 -20.74 -19.29 -35.22
CA ALA A 659 -21.07 -18.44 -36.37
C ALA A 659 -19.82 -17.68 -36.83
N LYS A 660 -19.16 -16.93 -35.93
CA LYS A 660 -17.90 -16.22 -36.23
C LYS A 660 -16.80 -17.17 -36.74
N ALA A 661 -16.70 -18.39 -36.20
CA ALA A 661 -15.76 -19.39 -36.70
C ALA A 661 -16.10 -19.90 -38.11
N ASN A 662 -17.38 -20.08 -38.43
CA ASN A 662 -17.83 -20.43 -39.77
C ASN A 662 -17.63 -19.28 -40.76
N ASP A 663 -17.87 -18.02 -40.37
CA ASP A 663 -17.64 -16.84 -41.23
C ASP A 663 -16.16 -16.74 -41.63
N VAL A 664 -15.24 -16.97 -40.68
CA VAL A 664 -13.79 -17.01 -40.93
C VAL A 664 -13.40 -18.22 -41.79
N ALA A 665 -14.02 -19.38 -41.59
CA ALA A 665 -13.77 -20.56 -42.42
C ALA A 665 -14.31 -20.41 -43.85
N GLN A 666 -15.42 -19.69 -44.03
CA GLN A 666 -16.08 -19.48 -45.33
C GLN A 666 -15.42 -18.35 -46.16
N ALA A 667 -14.58 -17.52 -45.53
CA ALA A 667 -13.71 -16.56 -46.21
C ALA A 667 -12.45 -17.18 -46.86
N ALA A 668 -12.15 -18.47 -46.59
CA ALA A 668 -10.96 -19.16 -47.09
C ALA A 668 -11.32 -20.15 -48.22
N ALA A 669 -11.11 -19.75 -49.47
CA ALA A 669 -11.22 -20.66 -50.62
C ALA A 669 -10.12 -21.75 -50.58
N PRO A 670 -10.41 -23.01 -50.98
CA PRO A 670 -9.46 -24.11 -50.85
C PRO A 670 -8.31 -24.01 -51.87
N PRO A 671 -7.04 -24.09 -51.44
CA PRO A 671 -5.90 -24.28 -52.34
C PRO A 671 -5.96 -25.64 -53.03
N ALA A 672 -5.47 -25.70 -54.27
CA ALA A 672 -5.39 -26.95 -55.03
C ALA A 672 -4.37 -27.94 -54.44
N ALA A 673 -4.48 -29.22 -54.84
CA ALA A 673 -3.70 -30.32 -54.29
C ALA A 673 -2.18 -30.14 -54.41
N ALA A 674 -1.48 -30.28 -53.29
CA ALA A 674 -0.04 -30.48 -53.22
C ALA A 674 0.26 -31.94 -52.81
N THR A 675 1.37 -32.48 -53.30
CA THR A 675 1.87 -33.83 -52.99
C THR A 675 2.08 -34.02 -51.48
N PRO A 676 1.82 -35.23 -50.92
CA PRO A 676 1.96 -35.45 -49.49
C PRO A 676 3.41 -35.31 -49.03
N ALA A 677 3.71 -34.24 -48.31
CA ALA A 677 4.93 -34.14 -47.52
C ALA A 677 4.97 -35.30 -46.50
N PRO A 678 6.14 -35.89 -46.22
CA PRO A 678 6.24 -36.93 -45.21
C PRO A 678 5.75 -36.37 -43.87
N ALA A 679 4.86 -37.11 -43.20
CA ALA A 679 4.27 -36.67 -41.95
C ALA A 679 5.38 -36.23 -40.97
N PRO A 680 5.29 -35.04 -40.35
CA PRO A 680 6.29 -34.62 -39.39
C PRO A 680 6.32 -35.68 -38.28
N LYS A 681 7.46 -36.36 -38.12
CA LYS A 681 7.68 -37.27 -36.99
C LYS A 681 7.26 -36.52 -35.74
N ALA A 682 6.27 -37.06 -35.02
CA ALA A 682 5.83 -36.48 -33.77
C ALA A 682 7.07 -36.21 -32.91
N ALA A 683 7.33 -34.94 -32.61
CA ALA A 683 8.41 -34.59 -31.71
C ALA A 683 8.19 -35.41 -30.43
N PRO A 684 9.21 -36.14 -29.93
CA PRO A 684 9.02 -37.06 -28.81
C PRO A 684 8.36 -36.27 -27.69
N ALA A 685 7.17 -36.70 -27.28
CA ALA A 685 6.35 -35.96 -26.34
C ALA A 685 7.22 -35.67 -25.12
N LYS A 686 7.41 -34.38 -24.79
CA LYS A 686 8.15 -34.00 -23.58
C LYS A 686 7.57 -34.83 -22.44
N PRO A 687 8.39 -35.61 -21.69
CA PRO A 687 7.90 -36.42 -20.59
C PRO A 687 7.02 -35.54 -19.70
N ALA A 688 5.78 -35.97 -19.46
CA ALA A 688 4.85 -35.19 -18.65
C ALA A 688 5.49 -34.97 -17.28
N GLU A 689 5.80 -33.71 -16.95
CA GLU A 689 6.55 -33.40 -15.73
C GLU A 689 5.77 -33.95 -14.53
N SER A 690 6.44 -34.81 -13.75
CA SER A 690 5.83 -35.45 -12.59
C SER A 690 5.32 -34.37 -11.65
N LEU A 691 4.03 -34.44 -11.29
CA LEU A 691 3.42 -33.50 -10.34
C LEU A 691 4.30 -33.42 -9.07
N PRO A 692 4.51 -32.22 -8.52
CA PRO A 692 5.37 -32.06 -7.36
C PRO A 692 4.86 -32.88 -6.16
N PRO A 693 5.73 -33.22 -5.18
CA PRO A 693 5.32 -33.89 -3.95
C PRO A 693 4.24 -33.09 -3.20
N ILE A 694 3.00 -33.59 -3.26
CA ILE A 694 1.82 -33.02 -2.63
C ILE A 694 1.20 -34.11 -1.76
N ARG A 695 0.87 -33.79 -0.51
CA ARG A 695 0.18 -34.68 0.44
C ARG A 695 -0.89 -33.90 1.21
N ILE A 696 -2.09 -34.47 1.32
CA ILE A 696 -3.17 -33.94 2.16
C ILE A 696 -3.67 -35.09 3.06
N GLY A 697 -3.43 -34.95 4.37
CA GLY A 697 -3.71 -35.98 5.37
C GLY A 697 -5.20 -36.30 5.48
N LYS A 698 -6.03 -35.29 5.72
CA LYS A 698 -7.49 -35.43 5.81
C LYS A 698 -8.24 -34.19 5.33
N VAL A 699 -9.02 -34.30 4.26
CA VAL A 699 -10.11 -33.38 3.92
C VAL A 699 -11.35 -33.77 4.72
N GLN A 700 -12.07 -32.78 5.25
CA GLN A 700 -13.34 -32.93 5.97
C GLN A 700 -14.34 -31.91 5.45
N LEU A 701 -15.58 -32.35 5.21
CA LEU A 701 -16.68 -31.55 4.68
C LEU A 701 -17.82 -31.49 5.71
N SER A 702 -18.45 -30.32 5.88
CA SER A 702 -19.65 -30.15 6.72
C SER A 702 -20.65 -29.15 6.13
N GLY A 703 -21.94 -29.31 6.45
CA GLY A 703 -23.00 -28.35 6.10
C GLY A 703 -23.27 -28.16 4.60
N GLY A 704 -22.71 -29.01 3.74
CA GLY A 704 -22.61 -28.77 2.31
C GLY A 704 -23.94 -28.78 1.56
N ARG A 705 -24.10 -27.82 0.64
CA ARG A 705 -25.28 -27.68 -0.23
C ARG A 705 -24.85 -27.53 -1.69
N VAL A 706 -25.17 -28.50 -2.53
CA VAL A 706 -24.91 -28.41 -3.98
C VAL A 706 -26.24 -28.37 -4.72
N ARG A 707 -26.47 -27.29 -5.49
CA ARG A 707 -27.60 -27.22 -6.42
C ARG A 707 -27.10 -27.60 -7.81
N PHE A 708 -27.58 -28.75 -8.28
CA PHE A 708 -27.27 -29.29 -9.60
C PHE A 708 -28.45 -29.02 -10.54
N THR A 709 -28.20 -28.49 -11.73
CA THR A 709 -29.22 -28.33 -12.79
C THR A 709 -28.67 -28.84 -14.12
N ASP A 710 -29.43 -29.71 -14.78
CA ASP A 710 -29.12 -30.21 -16.12
C ASP A 710 -30.10 -29.61 -17.14
N ASN A 711 -29.55 -28.91 -18.14
CA ASN A 711 -30.29 -28.28 -19.23
C ASN A 711 -30.11 -28.98 -20.59
N PHE A 712 -29.33 -30.07 -20.63
CA PHE A 712 -29.24 -30.98 -21.79
C PHE A 712 -30.45 -31.94 -21.84
N ILE A 713 -31.16 -32.08 -20.73
CA ILE A 713 -32.47 -32.74 -20.64
C ILE A 713 -33.59 -31.69 -20.75
N LYS A 714 -34.72 -32.11 -21.33
CA LYS A 714 -35.96 -31.33 -21.46
C LYS A 714 -37.15 -32.24 -21.10
N PRO A 715 -38.06 -31.83 -20.18
CA PRO A 715 -37.99 -30.66 -19.29
C PRO A 715 -36.72 -30.64 -18.41
N ASN A 716 -36.31 -29.50 -17.85
CA ASN A 716 -35.00 -29.44 -17.21
C ASN A 716 -34.96 -30.14 -15.84
N TYR A 717 -33.85 -30.83 -15.55
CA TYR A 717 -33.69 -31.53 -14.27
C TYR A 717 -32.96 -30.64 -13.25
N THR A 718 -33.43 -30.61 -12.01
CA THR A 718 -32.73 -29.94 -10.91
C THR A 718 -32.75 -30.79 -9.64
N ALA A 719 -31.56 -31.11 -9.13
CA ALA A 719 -31.37 -31.80 -7.86
C ALA A 719 -30.81 -30.85 -6.80
N ASN A 720 -31.19 -31.09 -5.55
CA ASN A 720 -30.64 -30.38 -4.39
C ASN A 720 -29.99 -31.41 -3.47
N LEU A 721 -28.65 -31.44 -3.47
CA LEU A 721 -27.87 -32.18 -2.49
C LEU A 721 -27.72 -31.31 -1.25
N LYS A 722 -28.32 -31.74 -0.14
CA LYS A 722 -28.25 -31.12 1.19
C LYS A 722 -27.34 -31.93 2.11
N GLU A 723 -26.89 -31.32 3.20
CA GLU A 723 -26.18 -31.99 4.31
C GLU A 723 -24.94 -32.79 3.87
N LEU A 724 -24.30 -32.36 2.77
CA LEU A 724 -23.10 -33.02 2.26
C LEU A 724 -21.95 -32.84 3.24
N GLY A 725 -21.46 -33.95 3.77
CA GLY A 725 -20.36 -33.99 4.73
C GLY A 725 -19.62 -35.33 4.68
N GLY A 726 -18.58 -35.45 5.50
CA GLY A 726 -17.74 -36.64 5.55
C GLY A 726 -16.26 -36.30 5.37
N THR A 727 -15.47 -37.27 4.89
CA THR A 727 -14.01 -37.17 4.87
C THR A 727 -13.38 -37.85 3.66
N VAL A 728 -12.26 -37.29 3.18
CA VAL A 728 -11.32 -37.94 2.26
C VAL A 728 -9.93 -37.91 2.90
N SER A 729 -9.23 -39.03 3.01
CA SER A 729 -7.95 -39.11 3.75
C SER A 729 -6.84 -39.80 2.96
N GLY A 730 -5.62 -39.27 3.03
CA GLY A 730 -4.45 -39.82 2.34
C GLY A 730 -4.33 -39.45 0.86
N LEU A 731 -4.76 -38.25 0.45
CA LEU A 731 -4.51 -37.75 -0.91
C LEU A 731 -3.01 -37.46 -1.09
N SER A 732 -2.40 -38.02 -2.15
CA SER A 732 -1.00 -37.76 -2.49
C SER A 732 -0.73 -37.86 -3.99
N SER A 733 0.23 -37.09 -4.51
CA SER A 733 0.78 -37.28 -5.86
C SER A 733 1.77 -38.45 -5.97
N ASP A 734 2.16 -39.05 -4.84
CA ASP A 734 2.90 -40.31 -4.80
C ASP A 734 2.07 -41.45 -5.42
N PRO A 735 2.55 -42.14 -6.48
CA PRO A 735 1.84 -43.23 -7.14
C PRO A 735 1.57 -44.46 -6.27
N ALA A 736 2.19 -44.59 -5.09
CA ALA A 736 1.94 -45.68 -4.14
C ALA A 736 0.75 -45.43 -3.18
N HIS A 737 0.21 -44.20 -3.11
CA HIS A 737 -0.71 -43.79 -2.03
C HIS A 737 -2.11 -43.39 -2.55
N SER A 738 -3.07 -44.31 -2.47
CA SER A 738 -4.50 -44.04 -2.72
C SER A 738 -5.20 -43.41 -1.49
N ALA A 739 -6.07 -42.44 -1.71
CA ALA A 739 -6.89 -41.83 -0.65
C ALA A 739 -8.16 -42.65 -0.38
N ASN A 740 -8.58 -42.74 0.89
CA ASN A 740 -9.88 -43.27 1.30
C ASN A 740 -10.97 -42.18 1.25
N VAL A 741 -12.21 -42.58 0.99
CA VAL A 741 -13.40 -41.72 0.89
C VAL A 741 -14.51 -42.29 1.78
N ASP A 742 -15.19 -41.42 2.54
CA ASP A 742 -16.50 -41.65 3.16
C ASP A 742 -17.26 -40.32 3.15
N LEU A 743 -18.18 -40.15 2.20
CA LEU A 743 -19.03 -38.97 2.03
C LEU A 743 -20.49 -39.36 2.15
N ARG A 744 -21.27 -38.49 2.80
CA ARG A 744 -22.69 -38.71 3.10
C ARG A 744 -23.47 -37.43 2.87
N GLY A 745 -24.76 -37.54 2.56
CA GLY A 745 -25.65 -36.39 2.41
C GLY A 745 -27.06 -36.82 2.01
N ASN A 746 -27.87 -35.87 1.54
CA ASN A 746 -29.23 -36.12 1.10
C ASN A 746 -29.47 -35.55 -0.31
N VAL A 747 -29.74 -36.40 -1.30
CA VAL A 747 -30.09 -36.02 -2.68
C VAL A 747 -31.61 -35.95 -2.80
N SER A 748 -32.15 -34.74 -2.86
CA SER A 748 -33.57 -34.46 -3.14
C SER A 748 -34.59 -35.27 -2.30
N GLY A 749 -34.23 -35.62 -1.06
CA GLY A 749 -35.02 -36.42 -0.12
C GLY A 749 -34.36 -37.74 0.29
N ALA A 750 -33.51 -38.33 -0.54
CA ALA A 750 -32.91 -39.66 -0.32
C ALA A 750 -31.51 -39.58 0.31
N PRO A 751 -31.17 -40.44 1.29
CA PRO A 751 -29.80 -40.55 1.79
C PRO A 751 -28.84 -41.07 0.70
N LEU A 752 -27.69 -40.40 0.59
CA LEU A 752 -26.55 -40.72 -0.27
C LEU A 752 -25.37 -41.16 0.61
N LEU A 753 -24.70 -42.23 0.20
CA LEU A 753 -23.39 -42.67 0.68
C LEU A 753 -22.43 -42.82 -0.50
N ILE A 754 -21.18 -42.39 -0.34
CA ILE A 754 -20.07 -42.65 -1.27
C ILE A 754 -18.86 -43.06 -0.43
N ALA A 755 -18.38 -44.30 -0.59
CA ALA A 755 -17.28 -44.83 0.21
C ALA A 755 -16.34 -45.72 -0.63
N GLY A 756 -15.03 -45.65 -0.37
CA GLY A 756 -14.04 -46.45 -1.10
C GLY A 756 -12.67 -45.76 -1.20
N ARG A 757 -11.97 -45.95 -2.32
CA ARG A 757 -10.62 -45.40 -2.57
C ARG A 757 -10.53 -44.67 -3.91
N VAL A 758 -9.67 -43.64 -3.97
CA VAL A 758 -9.42 -42.82 -5.17
C VAL A 758 -7.96 -42.37 -5.26
N HIS A 759 -7.43 -42.19 -6.46
CA HIS A 759 -6.10 -41.61 -6.69
C HIS A 759 -6.12 -40.46 -7.72
N PRO A 760 -6.75 -39.31 -7.38
CA PRO A 760 -7.00 -38.21 -8.33
C PRO A 760 -5.76 -37.37 -8.68
N LEU A 761 -4.62 -37.63 -8.03
CA LEU A 761 -3.34 -36.94 -8.28
C LEU A 761 -2.32 -37.83 -9.02
N LYS A 762 -2.70 -39.06 -9.41
CA LYS A 762 -1.93 -39.91 -10.32
C LYS A 762 -2.24 -39.50 -11.77
N HIS A 763 -1.26 -39.58 -12.67
CA HIS A 763 -1.43 -39.20 -14.09
C HIS A 763 -2.54 -40.01 -14.78
N GLU A 764 -2.64 -41.30 -14.45
CA GLU A 764 -3.80 -42.13 -14.75
C GLU A 764 -4.67 -42.27 -13.49
N LEU A 765 -5.89 -41.75 -13.55
CA LEU A 765 -6.88 -41.90 -12.48
C LEU A 765 -7.16 -43.39 -12.20
N SER A 766 -6.97 -43.81 -10.96
CA SER A 766 -7.53 -45.06 -10.42
C SER A 766 -8.53 -44.79 -9.30
N LEU A 767 -9.52 -45.68 -9.17
CA LEU A 767 -10.52 -45.64 -8.11
C LEU A 767 -11.12 -47.02 -7.85
N ASP A 768 -11.70 -47.19 -6.66
CA ASP A 768 -12.39 -48.37 -6.14
C ASP A 768 -13.49 -47.84 -5.22
N LEU A 769 -14.58 -47.37 -5.83
CA LEU A 769 -15.65 -46.62 -5.17
C LEU A 769 -16.96 -47.40 -5.16
N ARG A 770 -17.62 -47.41 -4.00
CA ARG A 770 -19.04 -47.72 -3.88
C ARG A 770 -19.83 -46.45 -3.67
N ALA A 771 -20.96 -46.32 -4.34
CA ALA A 771 -21.93 -45.27 -4.05
C ALA A 771 -23.34 -45.88 -3.98
N GLU A 772 -24.16 -45.34 -3.08
CA GLU A 772 -25.50 -45.83 -2.81
C GLU A 772 -26.44 -44.65 -2.55
N VAL A 773 -27.61 -44.67 -3.21
CA VAL A 773 -28.75 -43.80 -2.88
C VAL A 773 -29.95 -44.69 -2.60
N ARG A 774 -30.62 -44.53 -1.45
CA ARG A 774 -31.77 -45.37 -1.06
C ARG A 774 -33.10 -44.61 -1.14
N GLY A 775 -34.11 -45.21 -1.76
CA GLY A 775 -35.50 -44.74 -1.72
C GLY A 775 -35.77 -43.38 -2.37
N MET A 776 -35.02 -43.00 -3.42
CA MET A 776 -35.21 -41.75 -4.16
C MET A 776 -36.48 -41.79 -5.02
N GLU A 777 -37.27 -40.72 -5.02
CA GLU A 777 -38.54 -40.67 -5.75
C GLU A 777 -38.30 -40.64 -7.27
N LEU A 778 -38.75 -41.67 -7.99
CA LEU A 778 -38.55 -41.83 -9.43
C LEU A 778 -39.31 -40.77 -10.25
N SER A 779 -40.38 -40.19 -9.71
CA SER A 779 -41.11 -39.06 -10.30
C SER A 779 -40.20 -37.85 -10.56
N GLN A 780 -39.13 -37.67 -9.77
CA GLN A 780 -38.12 -36.63 -10.01
C GLN A 780 -37.22 -36.93 -11.22
N LEU A 781 -37.04 -38.20 -11.59
CA LEU A 781 -36.27 -38.64 -12.76
C LEU A 781 -37.11 -38.71 -14.04
N SER A 782 -38.40 -38.34 -13.98
CA SER A 782 -39.33 -38.41 -15.11
C SER A 782 -38.81 -37.73 -16.39
N ALA A 783 -38.02 -36.65 -16.26
CA ALA A 783 -37.37 -35.97 -17.40
C ALA A 783 -36.30 -36.81 -18.13
N TYR A 784 -35.55 -37.66 -17.41
CA TYR A 784 -34.62 -38.62 -18.05
C TYR A 784 -35.38 -39.81 -18.66
N ALA A 785 -36.45 -40.27 -17.99
CA ALA A 785 -37.28 -41.36 -18.49
C ALA A 785 -38.04 -40.97 -19.77
N ASP A 786 -38.58 -39.75 -19.84
CA ASP A 786 -39.16 -39.19 -21.06
C ASP A 786 -38.17 -39.25 -22.24
N LYS A 787 -36.97 -38.65 -22.08
CA LYS A 787 -35.97 -38.56 -23.14
C LYS A 787 -35.39 -39.90 -23.59
N TYR A 788 -35.12 -40.83 -22.66
CA TYR A 788 -34.38 -42.06 -22.98
C TYR A 788 -35.25 -43.33 -23.04
N VAL A 789 -36.32 -43.38 -22.23
CA VAL A 789 -37.18 -44.55 -22.03
C VAL A 789 -38.53 -44.40 -22.77
N GLY A 790 -38.89 -43.18 -23.20
CA GLY A 790 -40.11 -42.90 -23.97
C GLY A 790 -41.38 -42.75 -23.12
N TYR A 791 -41.26 -42.76 -21.79
CA TYR A 791 -42.38 -42.63 -20.87
C TYR A 791 -41.95 -41.84 -19.63
N GLY A 792 -42.73 -40.82 -19.26
CA GLY A 792 -42.56 -40.15 -17.97
C GLY A 792 -42.91 -41.08 -16.80
N ILE A 793 -42.32 -40.87 -15.63
CA ILE A 793 -42.61 -41.67 -14.43
C ILE A 793 -43.63 -40.94 -13.55
N GLU A 794 -44.73 -41.62 -13.24
CA GLU A 794 -45.80 -41.11 -12.38
C GLU A 794 -45.52 -41.40 -10.90
N LYS A 795 -45.05 -42.60 -10.58
CA LYS A 795 -44.77 -43.06 -9.21
C LYS A 795 -43.58 -44.02 -9.18
N GLY A 796 -42.90 -44.08 -8.03
CA GLY A 796 -42.04 -45.20 -7.62
C GLY A 796 -40.82 -44.71 -6.85
N LYS A 797 -40.08 -45.65 -6.25
CA LYS A 797 -38.83 -45.35 -5.54
C LYS A 797 -37.67 -46.15 -6.11
N MET A 798 -36.48 -45.54 -6.07
CA MET A 798 -35.23 -46.09 -6.54
C MET A 798 -34.25 -46.24 -5.38
N THR A 799 -33.75 -47.46 -5.18
CA THR A 799 -32.44 -47.66 -4.57
C THR A 799 -31.45 -48.01 -5.69
N PHE A 800 -30.32 -47.32 -5.71
CA PHE A 800 -29.28 -47.53 -6.72
C PHE A 800 -27.94 -47.70 -6.03
N GLU A 801 -27.34 -48.87 -6.20
CA GLU A 801 -26.06 -49.30 -5.63
C GLU A 801 -25.08 -49.46 -6.80
N VAL A 802 -23.96 -48.73 -6.78
CA VAL A 802 -22.88 -48.87 -7.77
C VAL A 802 -21.56 -49.24 -7.08
N SER A 803 -20.78 -50.11 -7.72
CA SER A 803 -19.40 -50.45 -7.33
C SER A 803 -18.50 -50.33 -8.56
N TYR A 804 -17.71 -49.26 -8.64
CA TYR A 804 -16.85 -48.92 -9.78
C TYR A 804 -15.37 -49.04 -9.39
N ALA A 805 -14.66 -49.93 -10.07
CA ALA A 805 -13.21 -50.04 -10.03
C ALA A 805 -12.62 -49.59 -11.38
N LEU A 806 -11.58 -48.75 -11.35
CA LEU A 806 -10.86 -48.25 -12.50
C LEU A 806 -9.36 -48.36 -12.24
N GLU A 807 -8.64 -49.08 -13.09
CA GLU A 807 -7.19 -49.22 -13.04
C GLU A 807 -6.62 -49.34 -14.45
N ASN A 808 -5.51 -48.68 -14.74
CA ASN A 808 -4.82 -48.69 -16.05
C ASN A 808 -5.79 -48.48 -17.23
N ARG A 809 -6.70 -47.50 -17.08
CA ARG A 809 -7.78 -47.13 -18.01
C ARG A 809 -8.85 -48.20 -18.28
N GLN A 810 -8.82 -49.35 -17.58
CA GLN A 810 -9.86 -50.38 -17.62
C GLN A 810 -10.90 -50.14 -16.51
N LEU A 811 -12.16 -49.94 -16.90
CA LEU A 811 -13.29 -49.82 -15.99
C LEU A 811 -13.93 -51.21 -15.76
N LYS A 812 -14.20 -51.55 -14.50
CA LYS A 812 -15.17 -52.57 -14.09
C LYS A 812 -16.21 -51.90 -13.20
N ALA A 813 -17.47 -51.92 -13.62
CA ALA A 813 -18.60 -51.33 -12.92
C ALA A 813 -19.70 -52.37 -12.69
N GLU A 814 -20.19 -52.48 -11.46
CA GLU A 814 -21.39 -53.23 -11.11
C GLU A 814 -22.49 -52.23 -10.73
N ASN A 815 -23.68 -52.35 -11.33
CA ASN A 815 -24.78 -51.39 -11.21
C ASN A 815 -26.04 -52.13 -10.81
N ARG A 816 -26.44 -52.07 -9.54
CA ARG A 816 -27.68 -52.67 -9.06
C ARG A 816 -28.76 -51.61 -8.85
N LEU A 817 -29.88 -51.81 -9.52
CA LEU A 817 -31.02 -50.91 -9.57
C LEU A 817 -32.25 -51.63 -9.00
N VAL A 818 -32.72 -51.18 -7.85
CA VAL A 818 -33.91 -51.70 -7.16
C VAL A 818 -35.02 -50.64 -7.23
N LEU A 819 -36.15 -50.98 -7.84
CA LEU A 819 -37.29 -50.08 -8.06
C LEU A 819 -38.53 -50.61 -7.31
N ASP A 820 -39.09 -49.86 -6.35
CA ASP A 820 -40.35 -50.17 -5.64
C ASP A 820 -41.52 -49.37 -6.24
N GLN A 821 -42.55 -50.08 -6.71
CA GLN A 821 -43.78 -49.51 -7.28
C GLN A 821 -43.54 -48.49 -8.42
N LEU A 822 -42.66 -48.83 -9.37
CA LEU A 822 -42.53 -48.06 -10.61
C LEU A 822 -43.84 -48.10 -11.41
N THR A 823 -44.43 -46.93 -11.64
CA THR A 823 -45.56 -46.70 -12.53
C THR A 823 -45.18 -45.64 -13.57
N PHE A 824 -45.19 -46.02 -14.85
CA PHE A 824 -45.08 -45.06 -15.95
C PHE A 824 -46.40 -44.33 -16.17
N GLY A 825 -46.30 -43.06 -16.56
CA GLY A 825 -47.43 -42.24 -17.00
C GLY A 825 -47.75 -42.45 -18.48
N LYS A 826 -48.11 -41.36 -19.16
CA LYS A 826 -48.35 -41.36 -20.61
C LYS A 826 -47.06 -41.54 -21.41
N GLU A 827 -47.20 -42.07 -22.62
CA GLU A 827 -46.15 -42.11 -23.64
C GLU A 827 -45.65 -40.70 -23.98
N SER A 828 -44.35 -40.58 -24.20
CA SER A 828 -43.69 -39.32 -24.49
C SER A 828 -44.06 -38.75 -25.86
N THR A 829 -44.12 -37.42 -25.94
CA THR A 829 -44.21 -36.67 -27.20
C THR A 829 -42.85 -36.26 -27.76
N ASN A 830 -41.75 -36.67 -27.10
CA ASN A 830 -40.38 -36.31 -27.43
C ASN A 830 -39.87 -37.09 -28.67
N PRO A 831 -39.48 -36.43 -29.77
CA PRO A 831 -39.11 -37.10 -31.01
C PRO A 831 -37.79 -37.91 -30.92
N ASP A 832 -36.93 -37.59 -29.95
CA ASP A 832 -35.65 -38.28 -29.74
C ASP A 832 -35.79 -39.59 -28.91
N ALA A 833 -37.00 -39.90 -28.42
CA ALA A 833 -37.22 -40.95 -27.42
C ALA A 833 -37.30 -42.38 -28.00
N THR A 834 -36.80 -43.34 -27.22
CA THR A 834 -36.70 -44.75 -27.66
C THR A 834 -38.05 -45.47 -27.54
N LYS A 835 -38.54 -46.04 -28.64
CA LYS A 835 -39.81 -46.79 -28.70
C LYS A 835 -39.68 -48.21 -28.14
N LEU A 836 -39.56 -48.33 -26.82
CA LEU A 836 -39.43 -49.60 -26.10
C LEU A 836 -40.77 -50.03 -25.48
N PRO A 837 -41.08 -51.34 -25.41
CA PRO A 837 -42.31 -51.86 -24.79
C PRO A 837 -42.18 -51.91 -23.25
N VAL A 838 -41.93 -50.76 -22.61
CA VAL A 838 -41.45 -50.70 -21.21
C VAL A 838 -42.47 -51.19 -20.18
N ASN A 839 -43.77 -51.03 -20.45
CA ASN A 839 -44.83 -51.56 -19.58
C ASN A 839 -44.82 -53.10 -19.53
N LEU A 840 -44.42 -53.77 -20.61
CA LEU A 840 -44.21 -55.22 -20.63
C LEU A 840 -42.93 -55.60 -19.86
N ALA A 841 -41.85 -54.82 -20.00
CA ALA A 841 -40.62 -55.04 -19.25
C ALA A 841 -40.83 -54.89 -17.72
N VAL A 842 -41.57 -53.87 -17.28
CA VAL A 842 -41.96 -53.69 -15.87
C VAL A 842 -42.75 -54.91 -15.38
N ALA A 843 -43.82 -55.31 -16.09
CA ALA A 843 -44.66 -56.44 -15.69
C ALA A 843 -43.95 -57.81 -15.69
N LEU A 844 -42.84 -57.96 -16.43
CA LEU A 844 -42.03 -59.18 -16.47
C LEU A 844 -40.88 -59.19 -15.44
N LEU A 845 -40.43 -58.03 -14.97
CA LEU A 845 -39.31 -57.87 -14.03
C LEU A 845 -39.78 -57.55 -12.60
N SER A 846 -41.04 -57.17 -12.40
CA SER A 846 -41.62 -56.88 -11.09
C SER A 846 -42.02 -58.16 -10.33
N ASP A 847 -41.64 -58.25 -9.07
CA ASP A 847 -42.07 -59.30 -8.15
C ASP A 847 -43.53 -59.12 -7.67
N ARG A 848 -43.99 -59.98 -6.74
CA ARG A 848 -45.34 -59.94 -6.16
C ARG A 848 -45.63 -58.66 -5.34
N ASN A 849 -44.60 -57.93 -4.92
CA ASN A 849 -44.72 -56.70 -4.14
C ASN A 849 -44.64 -55.44 -5.02
N GLY A 850 -44.33 -55.60 -6.31
CA GLY A 850 -44.08 -54.50 -7.25
C GLY A 850 -42.62 -54.02 -7.25
N VAL A 851 -41.68 -54.88 -6.83
CA VAL A 851 -40.25 -54.57 -6.78
C VAL A 851 -39.51 -55.18 -7.97
N ILE A 852 -38.69 -54.38 -8.64
CA ILE A 852 -37.78 -54.80 -9.73
C ILE A 852 -36.35 -54.71 -9.20
N ASP A 853 -35.54 -55.77 -9.29
CA ASP A 853 -34.11 -55.76 -8.92
C ASP A 853 -33.27 -56.21 -10.13
N ILE A 854 -32.43 -55.31 -10.67
CA ILE A 854 -31.61 -55.54 -11.86
C ILE A 854 -30.16 -55.22 -11.54
N ASN A 855 -29.25 -56.18 -11.76
CA ASN A 855 -27.81 -55.93 -11.73
C ASN A 855 -27.23 -55.95 -13.16
N VAL A 856 -26.62 -54.83 -13.57
CA VAL A 856 -25.97 -54.66 -14.88
C VAL A 856 -24.45 -54.48 -14.67
N PRO A 857 -23.65 -55.54 -14.84
CA PRO A 857 -22.20 -55.40 -14.92
C PRO A 857 -21.79 -54.76 -16.26
N ILE A 858 -20.90 -53.78 -16.20
CA ILE A 858 -20.34 -53.06 -17.34
C ILE A 858 -18.82 -53.10 -17.21
N GLY A 859 -18.10 -53.39 -18.30
CA GLY A 859 -16.63 -53.40 -18.28
C GLY A 859 -16.04 -53.09 -19.65
N GLY A 860 -14.87 -52.45 -19.68
CA GLY A 860 -14.19 -52.07 -20.91
C GLY A 860 -13.13 -50.99 -20.71
N SER A 861 -12.44 -50.63 -21.80
CA SER A 861 -11.46 -49.54 -21.83
C SER A 861 -12.13 -48.17 -21.89
N LEU A 862 -11.52 -47.16 -21.27
CA LEU A 862 -11.88 -45.75 -21.48
C LEU A 862 -11.47 -45.22 -22.87
N ASP A 863 -10.64 -45.93 -23.63
CA ASP A 863 -10.17 -45.52 -24.96
C ASP A 863 -11.06 -45.97 -26.13
N ASP A 864 -11.82 -47.07 -25.97
CA ASP A 864 -12.76 -47.59 -26.98
C ASP A 864 -14.05 -48.08 -26.30
N PRO A 865 -15.03 -47.18 -26.07
CA PRO A 865 -16.19 -47.43 -25.21
C PRO A 865 -17.32 -48.22 -25.92
N GLN A 866 -17.02 -49.38 -26.52
CA GLN A 866 -18.00 -50.24 -27.20
C GLN A 866 -18.81 -51.11 -26.24
N PHE A 867 -19.64 -50.47 -25.41
CA PHE A 867 -20.50 -51.13 -24.43
C PHE A 867 -21.78 -51.73 -25.06
N SER A 868 -21.73 -53.01 -25.47
CA SER A 868 -22.85 -53.71 -26.14
C SER A 868 -23.96 -54.19 -25.18
N LEU A 869 -24.80 -53.25 -24.72
CA LEU A 869 -25.87 -53.49 -23.74
C LEU A 869 -26.89 -54.59 -24.10
N GLY A 870 -27.14 -54.83 -25.39
CA GLY A 870 -28.20 -55.74 -25.86
C GLY A 870 -28.07 -57.21 -25.44
N GLY A 871 -26.85 -57.68 -25.13
CA GLY A 871 -26.60 -59.08 -24.77
C GLY A 871 -26.94 -59.46 -23.32
N ILE A 872 -27.15 -58.48 -22.44
CA ILE A 872 -27.34 -58.72 -20.99
C ILE A 872 -28.83 -58.88 -20.65
N ILE A 873 -29.70 -58.04 -21.24
CA ILE A 873 -31.11 -57.90 -20.87
C ILE A 873 -31.91 -59.20 -21.08
N LEU A 874 -31.63 -59.95 -22.15
CA LEU A 874 -32.37 -61.16 -22.53
C LEU A 874 -32.22 -62.34 -21.55
N LYS A 875 -31.27 -62.30 -20.60
CA LYS A 875 -31.02 -63.42 -19.66
C LYS A 875 -31.84 -63.37 -18.37
N VAL A 876 -32.61 -62.31 -18.12
CA VAL A 876 -33.24 -62.05 -16.81
C VAL A 876 -34.74 -62.41 -16.77
N ILE A 877 -35.39 -62.61 -17.92
CA ILE A 877 -36.84 -62.77 -18.01
C ILE A 877 -37.24 -64.25 -17.79
N GLY A 878 -37.90 -64.56 -16.67
CA GLY A 878 -38.32 -65.92 -16.32
C GLY A 878 -39.47 -66.01 -15.31
N ASN A 879 -40.72 -65.97 -15.82
CA ASN A 879 -41.99 -66.31 -15.15
C ASN A 879 -42.46 -65.46 -13.94
N ALA A 880 -43.47 -64.61 -14.19
CA ALA A 880 -44.42 -64.11 -13.17
C ALA A 880 -45.83 -63.96 -13.78
N ILE A 881 -46.90 -64.17 -12.99
CA ILE A 881 -48.32 -64.00 -13.42
C ILE A 881 -49.15 -63.37 -12.29
N MET A 882 -49.65 -62.15 -12.54
CA MET A 882 -51.02 -61.59 -12.34
C MET A 882 -51.93 -62.26 -11.25
N LYS A 883 -52.66 -61.59 -10.33
CA LYS A 883 -53.54 -60.39 -10.50
C LYS A 883 -54.18 -59.88 -9.16
N THR A 884 -54.15 -58.55 -8.85
CA THR A 884 -55.12 -57.76 -7.99
C THR A 884 -55.48 -58.27 -6.57
N VAL A 885 -56.22 -57.61 -5.65
CA VAL A 885 -57.03 -56.35 -5.48
C VAL A 885 -56.86 -55.89 -3.98
N THR A 886 -57.34 -54.79 -3.36
CA THR A 886 -58.37 -53.74 -3.61
C THR A 886 -57.93 -52.37 -2.97
N SER A 887 -58.85 -51.44 -2.65
CA SER A 887 -58.58 -50.18 -1.89
C SER A 887 -59.18 -50.20 -0.47
N PRO A 888 -58.50 -49.67 0.58
CA PRO A 888 -58.92 -49.75 1.99
C PRO A 888 -59.66 -48.51 2.54
N PHE A 889 -59.88 -47.46 1.75
CA PHE A 889 -60.17 -46.10 2.26
C PHE A 889 -61.44 -45.94 3.13
N ALA A 890 -62.47 -46.77 2.91
CA ALA A 890 -63.80 -46.58 3.52
C ALA A 890 -63.86 -46.81 5.05
N LEU A 891 -62.81 -47.36 5.67
CA LEU A 891 -62.85 -47.86 7.06
C LEU A 891 -62.08 -47.02 8.10
N ILE A 892 -61.38 -45.95 7.70
CA ILE A 892 -60.51 -45.18 8.62
C ILE A 892 -61.20 -43.92 9.18
N GLY A 893 -62.10 -43.29 8.41
CA GLY A 893 -62.72 -42.01 8.78
C GLY A 893 -63.56 -42.01 10.06
N SER A 894 -64.05 -43.18 10.49
CA SER A 894 -64.91 -43.36 11.67
C SER A 894 -64.17 -43.45 13.01
N LEU A 895 -62.84 -43.60 13.01
CA LEU A 895 -62.04 -43.79 14.24
C LEU A 895 -61.21 -42.56 14.65
N PHE A 896 -60.97 -41.62 13.74
CA PHE A 896 -60.06 -40.47 13.97
C PHE A 896 -60.66 -39.09 13.69
N GLY A 897 -61.82 -39.02 13.01
CA GLY A 897 -62.49 -37.77 12.64
C GLY A 897 -61.90 -37.07 11.41
N GLY A 898 -62.75 -36.36 10.64
CA GLY A 898 -62.32 -35.55 9.50
C GLY A 898 -62.00 -36.32 8.20
N GLY A 899 -62.73 -37.39 7.89
CA GLY A 899 -62.40 -38.34 6.81
C GLY A 899 -62.09 -37.75 5.43
N GLU A 900 -62.85 -36.76 4.95
CA GLU A 900 -62.56 -36.05 3.69
C GLU A 900 -61.65 -34.82 3.88
N GLU A 901 -61.58 -34.27 5.08
CA GLU A 901 -60.74 -33.11 5.36
C GLU A 901 -59.25 -33.44 5.47
N LEU A 902 -58.91 -34.69 5.79
CA LEU A 902 -57.53 -35.18 5.90
C LEU A 902 -56.93 -35.67 4.57
N SER A 903 -57.72 -35.77 3.50
CA SER A 903 -57.26 -36.22 2.17
C SER A 903 -56.68 -35.09 1.30
N MET A 904 -56.72 -33.84 1.76
CA MET A 904 -56.16 -32.69 1.03
C MET A 904 -55.61 -31.60 1.93
N LEU A 905 -54.65 -30.83 1.39
CA LEU A 905 -53.96 -29.73 2.05
C LEU A 905 -53.90 -28.50 1.14
N GLU A 906 -54.42 -27.37 1.60
CA GLU A 906 -54.47 -26.13 0.80
C GLU A 906 -53.20 -25.29 0.93
N PHE A 907 -52.91 -24.51 -0.11
CA PHE A 907 -51.77 -23.61 -0.22
C PHE A 907 -52.20 -22.28 -0.87
N ASP A 908 -51.51 -21.19 -0.49
CA ASP A 908 -51.55 -19.93 -1.25
C ASP A 908 -51.25 -20.17 -2.76
N GLN A 909 -51.95 -19.46 -3.64
CA GLN A 909 -51.67 -19.48 -5.09
C GLN A 909 -50.23 -19.02 -5.38
N GLY A 910 -49.57 -19.68 -6.33
CA GLY A 910 -48.17 -19.44 -6.70
C GLY A 910 -47.13 -19.79 -5.61
N ARG A 911 -47.56 -20.32 -4.46
CA ARG A 911 -46.73 -20.53 -3.27
C ARG A 911 -46.79 -21.97 -2.75
N ALA A 912 -45.75 -22.37 -2.02
CA ALA A 912 -45.56 -23.72 -1.46
C ALA A 912 -45.18 -23.72 0.03
N ALA A 913 -45.51 -22.64 0.75
CA ALA A 913 -45.39 -22.60 2.21
C ALA A 913 -46.63 -23.24 2.85
N LEU A 914 -46.44 -24.02 3.92
CA LEU A 914 -47.55 -24.59 4.68
C LEU A 914 -48.32 -23.49 5.42
N LEU A 915 -49.65 -23.49 5.29
CA LEU A 915 -50.52 -22.60 6.06
C LEU A 915 -50.54 -23.05 7.54
N PRO A 916 -50.65 -22.14 8.53
CA PRO A 916 -50.72 -22.52 9.94
C PRO A 916 -51.88 -23.49 10.27
N ALA A 917 -53.01 -23.37 9.55
CA ALA A 917 -54.15 -24.28 9.66
C ALA A 917 -53.83 -25.73 9.21
N SER A 918 -52.84 -25.92 8.34
CA SER A 918 -52.45 -27.22 7.80
C SER A 918 -51.77 -28.14 8.82
N GLU A 919 -51.16 -27.59 9.89
CA GLU A 919 -50.49 -28.42 10.90
C GLU A 919 -51.43 -29.39 11.62
N GLY A 920 -52.68 -28.98 11.91
CA GLY A 920 -53.64 -29.84 12.61
C GLY A 920 -53.97 -31.11 11.80
N LYS A 921 -54.21 -30.93 10.49
CA LYS A 921 -54.46 -32.02 9.55
C LYS A 921 -53.26 -32.96 9.42
N LEU A 922 -52.06 -32.40 9.29
CA LEU A 922 -50.82 -33.18 9.19
C LEU A 922 -50.50 -33.96 10.48
N LYS A 923 -50.78 -33.41 11.67
CA LYS A 923 -50.64 -34.10 12.97
C LYS A 923 -51.57 -35.32 13.05
N SER A 924 -52.83 -35.18 12.65
CA SER A 924 -53.78 -36.30 12.60
C SER A 924 -53.39 -37.37 11.57
N LEU A 925 -52.94 -36.96 10.37
CA LEU A 925 -52.48 -37.88 9.32
C LEU A 925 -51.22 -38.66 9.77
N ALA A 926 -50.25 -38.00 10.40
CA ALA A 926 -49.06 -38.64 10.96
C ALA A 926 -49.41 -39.66 12.06
N LYS A 927 -50.37 -39.33 12.93
CA LYS A 927 -50.87 -40.25 13.97
C LYS A 927 -51.52 -41.50 13.35
N ALA A 928 -52.42 -41.32 12.38
CA ALA A 928 -53.09 -42.43 11.71
C ALA A 928 -52.09 -43.36 10.99
N LEU A 929 -51.07 -42.80 10.33
CA LEU A 929 -49.98 -43.57 9.72
C LEU A 929 -49.12 -44.30 10.76
N THR A 930 -48.89 -43.70 11.93
CA THR A 930 -48.13 -44.34 13.02
C THR A 930 -48.88 -45.54 13.62
N GLU A 931 -50.19 -45.42 13.85
CA GLU A 931 -51.03 -46.50 14.41
C GLU A 931 -51.40 -47.61 13.41
N ARG A 932 -51.08 -47.42 12.13
CA ARG A 932 -51.30 -48.41 11.06
C ARG A 932 -50.05 -48.57 10.17
N PRO A 933 -49.03 -49.34 10.63
CA PRO A 933 -47.75 -49.47 9.93
C PRO A 933 -47.82 -49.97 8.48
N ALA A 934 -48.86 -50.73 8.13
CA ALA A 934 -49.03 -51.31 6.79
C ALA A 934 -49.39 -50.27 5.70
N LEU A 935 -49.98 -49.12 6.07
CA LEU A 935 -50.45 -48.14 5.08
C LEU A 935 -49.28 -47.39 4.42
N LYS A 936 -49.25 -47.34 3.09
CA LYS A 936 -48.46 -46.39 2.30
C LYS A 936 -49.26 -45.09 2.07
N LEU A 937 -48.58 -43.96 1.91
CA LEU A 937 -49.16 -42.64 1.63
C LEU A 937 -48.59 -42.10 0.32
N ASP A 938 -49.44 -41.83 -0.65
CA ASP A 938 -49.11 -41.13 -1.88
C ASP A 938 -49.47 -39.64 -1.73
N ILE A 939 -48.54 -38.76 -2.11
CA ILE A 939 -48.71 -37.30 -2.06
C ILE A 939 -48.64 -36.76 -3.50
N THR A 940 -49.74 -36.16 -3.98
CA THR A 940 -49.82 -35.53 -5.30
C THR A 940 -49.91 -34.02 -5.15
N GLY A 941 -48.97 -33.28 -5.75
CA GLY A 941 -49.06 -31.82 -5.86
C GLY A 941 -50.02 -31.40 -6.98
N ARG A 942 -50.92 -30.46 -6.70
CA ARG A 942 -51.79 -29.82 -7.70
C ARG A 942 -51.39 -28.38 -7.97
N PHE A 943 -51.65 -27.97 -9.21
CA PHE A 943 -51.52 -26.60 -9.69
C PHE A 943 -52.62 -26.31 -10.71
N ASP A 944 -53.06 -25.06 -10.80
CA ASP A 944 -54.02 -24.60 -11.81
C ASP A 944 -53.33 -23.66 -12.81
N ASP A 945 -53.19 -24.12 -14.06
CA ASP A 945 -52.48 -23.40 -15.13
C ASP A 945 -53.09 -22.02 -15.43
N ALA A 946 -54.41 -21.84 -15.22
CA ALA A 946 -55.12 -20.61 -15.50
C ALA A 946 -55.24 -19.71 -14.25
N ALA A 947 -55.58 -20.28 -13.10
CA ALA A 947 -55.78 -19.51 -11.87
C ALA A 947 -54.46 -19.11 -11.18
N GLU A 948 -53.35 -19.83 -11.41
CA GLU A 948 -52.06 -19.53 -10.76
C GLU A 948 -51.07 -18.76 -11.66
N LEU A 949 -51.39 -18.53 -12.93
CA LEU A 949 -50.50 -17.83 -13.88
C LEU A 949 -50.09 -16.43 -13.39
N GLU A 950 -51.06 -15.61 -12.98
CA GLU A 950 -50.78 -14.25 -12.46
C GLU A 950 -50.09 -14.30 -11.09
N ALA A 951 -50.42 -15.27 -10.24
CA ALA A 951 -49.73 -15.48 -8.96
C ALA A 951 -48.24 -15.83 -9.17
N LEU A 952 -47.93 -16.69 -10.14
CA LEU A 952 -46.55 -17.01 -10.53
C LEU A 952 -45.82 -15.80 -11.12
N LYS A 953 -46.49 -14.95 -11.92
CA LYS A 953 -45.91 -13.68 -12.40
C LYS A 953 -45.55 -12.74 -11.25
N HIS A 954 -46.45 -12.53 -10.28
CA HIS A 954 -46.15 -11.72 -9.10
C HIS A 954 -45.04 -12.32 -8.23
N VAL A 955 -45.02 -13.64 -8.01
CA VAL A 955 -43.93 -14.31 -7.28
C VAL A 955 -42.59 -14.21 -8.02
N ALA A 956 -42.59 -14.26 -9.36
CA ALA A 956 -41.41 -14.03 -10.17
C ALA A 956 -40.93 -12.56 -10.14
N LEU A 957 -41.85 -11.60 -10.07
CA LEU A 957 -41.53 -10.19 -9.89
C LEU A 957 -40.97 -9.91 -8.48
N GLU A 958 -41.60 -10.40 -7.41
CA GLU A 958 -41.07 -10.34 -6.04
C GLU A 958 -39.65 -10.91 -5.96
N ARG A 959 -39.40 -12.05 -6.63
CA ARG A 959 -38.07 -12.69 -6.74
C ARG A 959 -37.04 -11.73 -7.36
N LYS A 960 -37.37 -11.02 -8.45
CA LYS A 960 -36.52 -9.97 -9.05
C LYS A 960 -36.29 -8.79 -8.09
N LEU A 961 -37.33 -8.29 -7.42
CA LEU A 961 -37.20 -7.16 -6.47
C LEU A 961 -36.32 -7.52 -5.26
N ARG A 962 -36.47 -8.75 -4.72
CA ARG A 962 -35.61 -9.28 -3.65
C ARG A 962 -34.16 -9.43 -4.11
N GLN A 963 -33.90 -9.87 -5.34
CA GLN A 963 -32.56 -9.90 -5.91
C GLN A 963 -31.95 -8.50 -6.02
N LEU A 964 -32.72 -7.48 -6.44
CA LEU A 964 -32.23 -6.10 -6.52
C LEU A 964 -31.92 -5.50 -5.13
N LYS A 965 -32.78 -5.72 -4.13
CA LYS A 965 -32.48 -5.33 -2.74
C LYS A 965 -31.25 -6.07 -2.19
N THR A 966 -31.08 -7.35 -2.56
CA THR A 966 -29.90 -8.14 -2.19
C THR A 966 -28.62 -7.53 -2.78
N ARG A 967 -28.62 -7.17 -4.07
CA ARG A 967 -27.52 -6.45 -4.73
C ARG A 967 -27.23 -5.09 -4.08
N GLU A 968 -28.25 -4.34 -3.66
CA GLU A 968 -28.05 -3.03 -2.99
C GLU A 968 -27.48 -3.17 -1.58
N LEU A 969 -27.96 -4.12 -0.77
CA LEU A 969 -27.40 -4.42 0.55
C LEU A 969 -25.93 -4.85 0.44
N GLN A 970 -25.60 -5.68 -0.55
CA GLN A 970 -24.23 -6.09 -0.87
C GLN A 970 -23.37 -4.89 -1.32
N ALA A 971 -23.87 -4.02 -2.20
CA ALA A 971 -23.16 -2.83 -2.67
C ALA A 971 -22.91 -1.79 -1.57
N ARG A 972 -23.78 -1.74 -0.54
CA ARG A 972 -23.59 -0.95 0.69
C ARG A 972 -22.72 -1.65 1.74
N GLY A 973 -22.18 -2.84 1.46
CA GLY A 973 -21.30 -3.60 2.35
C GLY A 973 -21.98 -4.26 3.56
N GLY A 974 -23.32 -4.36 3.54
CA GLY A 974 -24.09 -4.97 4.62
C GLY A 974 -24.01 -6.50 4.64
N ALA A 975 -24.16 -7.09 5.83
CA ALA A 975 -24.45 -8.51 5.95
C ALA A 975 -25.89 -8.80 5.49
N LEU A 976 -26.11 -9.95 4.84
CA LEU A 976 -27.46 -10.40 4.52
C LEU A 976 -28.11 -11.01 5.77
N PRO A 977 -29.38 -10.70 6.07
CA PRO A 977 -30.07 -11.25 7.24
C PRO A 977 -30.30 -12.76 7.10
N GLU A 978 -30.10 -13.49 8.20
CA GLU A 978 -30.51 -14.90 8.29
C GLU A 978 -32.05 -14.99 8.16
N GLY A 979 -32.53 -15.89 7.31
CA GLY A 979 -33.92 -15.91 6.83
C GLY A 979 -34.13 -15.25 5.45
N GLY A 980 -33.18 -14.42 4.99
CA GLY A 980 -33.17 -13.87 3.63
C GLY A 980 -33.81 -12.48 3.47
N VAL A 981 -33.65 -11.89 2.28
CA VAL A 981 -34.03 -10.50 2.01
C VAL A 981 -35.51 -10.35 1.72
N VAL A 982 -36.23 -9.68 2.63
CA VAL A 982 -37.62 -9.22 2.46
C VAL A 982 -37.62 -7.80 1.87
N VAL A 983 -38.54 -7.52 0.95
CA VAL A 983 -38.81 -6.16 0.42
C VAL A 983 -40.01 -5.57 1.17
N THR A 984 -39.86 -4.37 1.74
CA THR A 984 -40.97 -3.68 2.42
C THR A 984 -41.81 -2.88 1.41
N GLY A 985 -43.02 -2.48 1.81
CA GLY A 985 -43.91 -1.67 0.96
C GLY A 985 -43.28 -0.34 0.52
N GLU A 986 -42.54 0.30 1.43
CA GLU A 986 -41.85 1.58 1.19
C GLU A 986 -40.73 1.47 0.15
N GLU A 987 -39.94 0.39 0.20
CA GLU A 987 -38.84 0.13 -0.75
C GLU A 987 -39.33 -0.29 -2.14
N ARG A 988 -40.52 -0.91 -2.19
CA ARG A 988 -41.04 -1.63 -3.36
C ARG A 988 -41.07 -0.77 -4.62
N ALA A 989 -41.51 0.48 -4.51
CA ALA A 989 -41.62 1.40 -5.64
C ALA A 989 -40.25 1.75 -6.26
N ALA A 990 -39.24 2.03 -5.43
CA ALA A 990 -37.89 2.37 -5.89
C ALA A 990 -37.15 1.16 -6.50
N LEU A 991 -37.36 -0.04 -5.93
CA LEU A 991 -36.83 -1.29 -6.49
C LEU A 991 -37.50 -1.62 -7.83
N LEU A 992 -38.81 -1.39 -7.94
CA LEU A 992 -39.59 -1.63 -9.15
C LEU A 992 -39.20 -0.70 -10.30
N GLU A 993 -38.99 0.60 -10.03
CA GLU A 993 -38.52 1.55 -11.05
C GLU A 993 -37.16 1.13 -11.64
N ARG A 994 -36.24 0.66 -10.78
CA ARG A 994 -34.93 0.14 -11.21
C ARG A 994 -35.06 -1.17 -12.00
N ALA A 995 -35.91 -2.09 -11.55
CA ALA A 995 -36.20 -3.32 -12.27
C ALA A 995 -36.74 -3.03 -13.68
N TYR A 996 -37.74 -2.14 -13.77
CA TYR A 996 -38.30 -1.67 -15.03
C TYR A 996 -37.27 -0.97 -15.93
N LYS A 997 -36.26 -0.28 -15.36
CA LYS A 997 -35.13 0.28 -16.13
C LYS A 997 -34.16 -0.79 -16.65
N GLU A 998 -33.82 -1.82 -15.87
CA GLU A 998 -32.94 -2.92 -16.29
C GLU A 998 -33.55 -3.83 -17.38
N GLU A 999 -34.88 -3.96 -17.44
CA GLU A 999 -35.56 -4.87 -18.38
C GLU A 999 -35.33 -4.57 -19.88
N LYS A 1000 -35.40 -5.60 -20.73
CA LYS A 1000 -35.07 -5.49 -22.17
C LYS A 1000 -36.27 -5.44 -23.12
N PHE A 1001 -37.50 -5.50 -22.61
CA PHE A 1001 -38.71 -5.39 -23.44
C PHE A 1001 -38.95 -3.96 -23.99
N ILE A 1002 -39.86 -3.84 -24.96
CA ILE A 1002 -40.18 -2.55 -25.60
C ILE A 1002 -40.95 -1.66 -24.62
N LYS A 1003 -40.34 -0.56 -24.20
CA LYS A 1003 -40.92 0.41 -23.24
C LYS A 1003 -41.62 1.55 -24.00
N PRO A 1004 -42.78 2.05 -23.54
CA PRO A 1004 -43.45 3.19 -24.15
C PRO A 1004 -42.51 4.39 -24.25
N ARG A 1005 -42.44 5.01 -25.44
CA ARG A 1005 -41.64 6.21 -25.70
C ARG A 1005 -42.53 7.45 -25.76
N ASN A 1006 -42.00 8.59 -25.35
CA ASN A 1006 -42.62 9.89 -25.56
C ASN A 1006 -42.42 10.35 -27.03
N ALA A 1007 -43.05 11.48 -27.40
CA ALA A 1007 -42.96 12.03 -28.75
C ALA A 1007 -41.54 12.48 -29.19
N LEU A 1008 -40.56 12.44 -28.28
CA LEU A 1008 -39.15 12.74 -28.51
C LEU A 1008 -38.26 11.46 -28.50
N GLY A 1009 -38.86 10.27 -28.50
CA GLY A 1009 -38.15 8.99 -28.58
C GLY A 1009 -37.55 8.46 -27.27
N PHE A 1010 -37.61 9.22 -26.18
CA PHE A 1010 -37.15 8.77 -24.85
C PHE A 1010 -38.19 7.88 -24.18
N ALA A 1011 -37.76 6.92 -23.35
CA ALA A 1011 -38.68 6.10 -22.56
C ALA A 1011 -39.50 6.99 -21.59
N LYS A 1012 -40.83 6.84 -21.62
CA LYS A 1012 -41.75 7.57 -20.73
C LYS A 1012 -41.55 7.09 -19.29
N SER A 1013 -41.41 8.00 -18.33
CA SER A 1013 -41.53 7.69 -16.90
C SER A 1013 -42.99 7.34 -16.60
N LEU A 1014 -43.21 6.17 -16.01
CA LEU A 1014 -44.55 5.65 -15.70
C LEU A 1014 -44.76 5.58 -14.19
N PRO A 1015 -46.00 5.68 -13.67
CA PRO A 1015 -46.32 5.32 -12.30
C PRO A 1015 -45.89 3.89 -11.95
N ALA A 1016 -45.66 3.61 -10.67
CA ALA A 1016 -45.25 2.29 -10.19
C ALA A 1016 -46.19 1.16 -10.67
N GLU A 1017 -47.50 1.39 -10.63
CA GLU A 1017 -48.51 0.42 -11.07
C GLU A 1017 -48.45 0.13 -12.58
N GLU A 1018 -48.17 1.13 -13.42
CA GLU A 1018 -47.96 0.95 -14.86
C GLU A 1018 -46.65 0.17 -15.14
N MET A 1019 -45.59 0.42 -14.36
CA MET A 1019 -44.32 -0.33 -14.47
C MET A 1019 -44.49 -1.79 -14.06
N GLU A 1020 -45.18 -2.07 -12.95
CA GLU A 1020 -45.51 -3.43 -12.53
C GLU A 1020 -46.36 -4.14 -13.58
N LYS A 1021 -47.42 -3.51 -14.08
CA LYS A 1021 -48.30 -4.09 -15.10
C LYS A 1021 -47.53 -4.46 -16.38
N LEU A 1022 -46.60 -3.62 -16.83
CA LEU A 1022 -45.74 -3.92 -17.98
C LEU A 1022 -44.71 -5.02 -17.67
N MET A 1023 -44.16 -5.08 -16.46
CA MET A 1023 -43.25 -6.17 -16.08
C MET A 1023 -43.98 -7.51 -16.01
N LEU A 1024 -45.16 -7.58 -15.40
CA LEU A 1024 -45.99 -8.79 -15.33
C LEU A 1024 -46.41 -9.26 -16.72
N ALA A 1025 -46.77 -8.33 -17.62
CA ALA A 1025 -47.11 -8.64 -19.01
C ALA A 1025 -45.92 -9.17 -19.84
N ASN A 1026 -44.68 -9.05 -19.35
CA ASN A 1026 -43.46 -9.59 -19.97
C ASN A 1026 -42.82 -10.73 -19.15
N ILE A 1027 -43.48 -11.19 -18.07
CA ILE A 1027 -43.11 -12.42 -17.37
C ILE A 1027 -44.02 -13.53 -17.89
N ASN A 1028 -43.42 -14.50 -18.58
CA ASN A 1028 -44.09 -15.71 -19.05
C ASN A 1028 -43.56 -16.90 -18.26
N PRO A 1029 -44.26 -17.38 -17.21
CA PRO A 1029 -43.99 -18.69 -16.62
C PRO A 1029 -44.16 -19.78 -17.69
N ASP A 1030 -43.25 -20.75 -17.71
CA ASP A 1030 -43.36 -21.94 -18.55
C ASP A 1030 -43.95 -23.12 -17.76
N GLN A 1031 -44.20 -24.24 -18.44
CA GLN A 1031 -44.81 -25.42 -17.84
C GLN A 1031 -43.91 -26.07 -16.75
N ASP A 1032 -42.59 -25.83 -16.80
CA ASP A 1032 -41.64 -26.32 -15.80
C ASP A 1032 -41.76 -25.53 -14.48
N ASP A 1033 -42.10 -24.24 -14.51
CA ASP A 1033 -42.41 -23.43 -13.31
C ASP A 1033 -43.66 -23.97 -12.57
N PHE A 1034 -44.73 -24.37 -13.28
CA PHE A 1034 -45.95 -24.98 -12.69
C PHE A 1034 -45.68 -26.38 -12.10
N ILE A 1035 -45.01 -27.26 -12.86
CA ILE A 1035 -44.57 -28.58 -12.37
C ILE A 1035 -43.67 -28.43 -11.13
N THR A 1036 -42.78 -27.44 -11.12
CA THR A 1036 -41.93 -27.11 -9.99
C THR A 1036 -42.74 -26.63 -8.77
N LEU A 1037 -43.81 -25.85 -8.96
CA LEU A 1037 -44.70 -25.43 -7.88
C LEU A 1037 -45.41 -26.63 -7.23
N GLY A 1038 -46.03 -27.50 -8.03
CA GLY A 1038 -46.69 -28.71 -7.55
C GLY A 1038 -45.75 -29.63 -6.76
N ASN A 1039 -44.55 -29.89 -7.31
CA ASN A 1039 -43.50 -30.67 -6.64
C ASN A 1039 -43.10 -30.06 -5.28
N ARG A 1040 -42.93 -28.74 -5.18
CA ARG A 1040 -42.58 -28.07 -3.91
C ARG A 1040 -43.68 -28.20 -2.85
N ARG A 1041 -44.96 -28.11 -3.23
CA ARG A 1041 -46.09 -28.31 -2.30
C ARG A 1041 -46.10 -29.73 -1.73
N ALA A 1042 -45.97 -30.74 -2.59
CA ALA A 1042 -45.91 -32.14 -2.18
C ALA A 1042 -44.70 -32.44 -1.29
N GLN A 1043 -43.52 -31.89 -1.64
CA GLN A 1043 -42.31 -32.00 -0.81
C GLN A 1043 -42.48 -31.32 0.56
N ALA A 1044 -43.11 -30.14 0.64
CA ALA A 1044 -43.33 -29.45 1.92
C ALA A 1044 -44.21 -30.27 2.89
N ALA A 1045 -45.25 -30.94 2.37
CA ALA A 1045 -46.05 -31.88 3.15
C ALA A 1045 -45.24 -33.11 3.61
N LYS A 1046 -44.40 -33.69 2.73
CA LYS A 1046 -43.52 -34.82 3.06
C LYS A 1046 -42.47 -34.45 4.12
N ASP A 1047 -41.78 -33.32 3.95
CA ASP A 1047 -40.75 -32.83 4.87
C ASP A 1047 -41.33 -32.63 6.27
N TRP A 1048 -42.57 -32.12 6.38
CA TRP A 1048 -43.27 -32.02 7.66
C TRP A 1048 -43.61 -33.41 8.25
N LEU A 1049 -44.20 -34.32 7.46
CA LEU A 1049 -44.63 -35.66 7.93
C LEU A 1049 -43.46 -36.53 8.39
N VAL A 1050 -42.31 -36.45 7.74
CA VAL A 1050 -41.08 -37.15 8.16
C VAL A 1050 -40.40 -36.41 9.31
N GLY A 1051 -40.20 -35.09 9.18
CA GLY A 1051 -39.42 -34.29 10.12
C GLY A 1051 -40.09 -34.05 11.47
N GLN A 1052 -41.34 -33.58 11.46
CA GLN A 1052 -42.15 -33.36 12.67
C GLN A 1052 -43.03 -34.57 12.99
N GLY A 1053 -43.75 -35.10 12.00
CA GLY A 1053 -44.70 -36.21 12.17
C GLY A 1053 -44.07 -37.58 12.45
N LYS A 1054 -42.75 -37.73 12.26
CA LYS A 1054 -41.96 -38.97 12.46
C LYS A 1054 -42.45 -40.18 11.66
N VAL A 1055 -43.20 -39.95 10.56
CA VAL A 1055 -43.61 -41.03 9.65
C VAL A 1055 -42.40 -41.51 8.85
N ALA A 1056 -42.22 -42.83 8.81
CA ALA A 1056 -41.15 -43.50 8.07
C ALA A 1056 -41.17 -43.14 6.56
N PRO A 1057 -40.08 -42.58 5.98
CA PRO A 1057 -40.07 -42.01 4.63
C PRO A 1057 -40.26 -43.05 3.52
N GLU A 1058 -39.91 -44.32 3.74
CA GLU A 1058 -40.16 -45.44 2.85
C GLU A 1058 -41.67 -45.65 2.59
N ARG A 1059 -42.54 -45.24 3.52
CA ARG A 1059 -44.00 -45.33 3.37
C ARG A 1059 -44.64 -44.16 2.62
N ILE A 1060 -43.95 -43.04 2.43
CA ILE A 1060 -44.48 -41.83 1.77
C ILE A 1060 -43.91 -41.67 0.36
N PHE A 1061 -44.74 -41.71 -0.67
CA PHE A 1061 -44.38 -41.61 -2.10
C PHE A 1061 -44.77 -40.23 -2.66
N LEU A 1062 -43.92 -39.65 -3.51
CA LEU A 1062 -44.26 -38.43 -4.25
C LEU A 1062 -44.71 -38.77 -5.67
N VAL A 1063 -45.99 -38.56 -5.94
CA VAL A 1063 -46.58 -38.75 -7.27
C VAL A 1063 -46.27 -37.52 -8.12
N ALA A 1064 -45.98 -37.72 -9.41
CA ALA A 1064 -45.76 -36.64 -10.36
C ALA A 1064 -46.93 -35.62 -10.30
N PRO A 1065 -46.65 -34.31 -10.24
CA PRO A 1065 -47.66 -33.30 -9.96
C PRO A 1065 -48.58 -33.13 -11.18
N LYS A 1066 -49.85 -32.82 -10.92
CA LYS A 1066 -50.91 -32.84 -11.93
C LYS A 1066 -51.66 -31.51 -11.94
N ALA A 1067 -52.02 -31.03 -13.12
CA ALA A 1067 -52.99 -29.96 -13.25
C ALA A 1067 -54.30 -30.33 -12.51
N GLY A 1068 -54.97 -29.32 -11.94
CA GLY A 1068 -56.23 -29.48 -11.21
C GLY A 1068 -56.74 -28.14 -10.69
N ALA A 1069 -58.06 -28.02 -10.52
CA ALA A 1069 -58.77 -26.76 -10.29
C ALA A 1069 -58.58 -26.12 -8.89
N ALA A 1070 -57.45 -26.38 -8.20
CA ALA A 1070 -57.17 -25.86 -6.86
C ALA A 1070 -55.66 -25.91 -6.53
N ALA A 1071 -55.18 -24.87 -5.84
CA ALA A 1071 -53.85 -24.77 -5.27
C ALA A 1071 -53.70 -25.66 -4.02
N ARG A 1072 -53.55 -26.98 -4.22
CA ARG A 1072 -53.56 -27.96 -3.12
C ARG A 1072 -52.56 -29.11 -3.28
N VAL A 1073 -52.45 -29.91 -2.24
CA VAL A 1073 -51.88 -31.27 -2.24
C VAL A 1073 -53.00 -32.25 -1.95
N GLU A 1074 -52.97 -33.40 -2.58
CA GLU A 1074 -53.88 -34.52 -2.37
C GLU A 1074 -53.14 -35.72 -1.78
N PHE A 1075 -53.78 -36.42 -0.85
CA PHE A 1075 -53.27 -37.58 -0.13
C PHE A 1075 -54.08 -38.83 -0.47
N ALA A 1076 -53.41 -39.90 -0.89
CA ALA A 1076 -54.01 -41.21 -1.06
C ALA A 1076 -53.33 -42.26 -0.16
N LEU A 1077 -54.12 -43.16 0.43
CA LEU A 1077 -53.67 -44.26 1.28
C LEU A 1077 -53.84 -45.59 0.55
N HIS A 1078 -52.86 -46.47 0.68
CA HIS A 1078 -52.78 -47.77 0.02
C HIS A 1078 -52.30 -48.85 1.00
#